data_AF-A0A3D4JCJ7-F1
#
_entry.id   AF-A0A3D4JCJ7-F1
#
_cell.length_a   1.000
_cell.length_b   1.000
_cell.length_c   1.000
_cell.angle_alpha   90.00
_cell.angle_beta   90.00
_cell.angle_gamma   90.00
#
_symmetry.space_group_name_H-M   'P 1'
#
loop_
_entity.id
_entity.type
_entity.pdbx_description
1 polymer ?
#
loop_
_entity_poly.entity_id
_entity_poly.type
_entity_poly.pdbx_seq_one_letter_code
_entity_poly.pdbx_strand_id
1 'polypeptide(L)'
;MTLEKDTLIHNRYRIVEILGQGGMGSVYRAVDENLGVSMALKENLFTTDEYARQFRLEAVILANLRHPNLPRVSDHFVLGDQGQYLVMDFIEGEDLRYRMERLGMLTEDDAVHIGAAMCDALAYLHTRKPPILHRDIKPGNVKITPDGHIYLVDFGLAKVYQSASQATTTGARAMTPGYSPPEQYGTARTDPRTDIYSLGATLYAALSGVIPEDGLARAMDNAQLTPLRKRNSKVSRKLAAAIEKAMAVDPIDRFQSAEEFKKALLASKSKTQQIPGSYTVAPPPPEAIAMHDLHETIVDAENGMKPARTPKGPVHPEPSGHEEQPFISPLKRQKERERKQRVNLIRFIFLLIILAVAGILYFAPGILPADVRAMIPFIAAPTNTSTPTIEPTPLPTFTNTPESTATTEPTNTPQPTFTSAPTNTLIPGVVETPLFTSTPSSNIPATFVGGGAGQIAFASTRSGNPQIYIADLNGENATQITDVSNGACQPAWSPDGQRLVFVSPCIGNQDIYNNASLYLINADGSGLTPLDSSPGGNFDPVWSPDGSMIAFTSLRTGQMEIFTLRVDDPTSIKQITSGAQRVESRMPSWSPDGSKFVYVVKRVGVYQIWIMNADGTEQTQIIRSGIAYTDYNPAWSPRGDLILFNQRCATTFCNPYLMSTSATDRSSEQGLRVQLNLAYIENIAYSPDGFYLTYEGVGEAGNIDIFYMTVSGGDRVRLTTDRSQDFHPVWRPGNP
;
A
#
# COMPACT_ATOMS: atom_id res chain seq x y z
N MET A 1 22.71 -19.74 -11.75
CA MET A 1 23.97 -19.73 -12.53
C MET A 1 23.73 -18.83 -13.72
N THR A 2 24.74 -18.14 -14.24
CA THR A 2 24.60 -17.39 -15.49
C THR A 2 24.49 -18.34 -16.67
N LEU A 3 23.78 -17.95 -17.72
CA LEU A 3 23.72 -18.70 -18.98
C LEU A 3 25.10 -18.70 -19.65
N GLU A 4 25.52 -19.85 -20.17
CA GLU A 4 26.78 -19.97 -20.89
C GLU A 4 26.66 -19.39 -22.31
N LYS A 5 27.79 -18.96 -22.87
CA LYS A 5 27.88 -18.55 -24.28
C LYS A 5 27.43 -19.70 -25.20
N ASP A 6 26.80 -19.35 -26.32
CA ASP A 6 26.20 -20.25 -27.30
C ASP A 6 24.99 -21.08 -26.79
N THR A 7 24.54 -20.88 -25.55
CA THR A 7 23.27 -21.45 -25.05
C THR A 7 22.09 -20.97 -25.90
N LEU A 8 21.28 -21.89 -26.41
CA LEU A 8 20.07 -21.58 -27.17
C LEU A 8 18.83 -21.60 -26.25
N ILE A 9 18.31 -20.42 -25.94
CA ILE A 9 17.14 -20.20 -25.09
C ILE A 9 15.87 -20.16 -25.94
N HIS A 10 14.80 -20.79 -25.45
CA HIS A 10 13.48 -20.87 -26.10
C HIS A 10 13.54 -21.32 -27.58
N ASN A 11 14.54 -22.14 -27.93
CA ASN A 11 14.82 -22.60 -29.30
C ASN A 11 14.94 -21.47 -30.35
N ARG A 12 15.35 -20.27 -29.93
CA ARG A 12 15.38 -19.05 -30.77
C ARG A 12 16.50 -18.07 -30.42
N TYR A 13 16.79 -17.87 -29.14
CA TYR A 13 17.70 -16.83 -28.68
C TYR A 13 19.04 -17.42 -28.26
N ARG A 14 20.08 -17.25 -29.08
CA ARG A 14 21.44 -17.73 -28.77
C ARG A 14 22.21 -16.69 -27.96
N ILE A 15 22.66 -17.05 -26.75
CA ILE A 15 23.46 -16.17 -25.89
C ILE A 15 24.86 -15.94 -26.51
N VAL A 16 25.27 -14.68 -26.61
CA VAL A 16 26.59 -14.27 -27.14
C VAL A 16 27.56 -13.94 -26.01
N GLU A 17 27.12 -13.09 -25.08
CA GLU A 17 27.90 -12.57 -23.95
C GLU A 17 26.97 -11.99 -22.87
N ILE A 18 27.50 -11.78 -21.67
CA ILE A 18 26.80 -11.12 -20.56
C ILE A 18 27.06 -9.60 -20.63
N LEU A 19 26.01 -8.80 -20.53
CA LEU A 19 26.03 -7.32 -20.54
C LEU A 19 25.88 -6.72 -19.13
N GLY A 20 25.72 -7.55 -18.11
CA GLY A 20 25.64 -7.12 -16.72
C GLY A 20 24.97 -8.14 -15.83
N GLN A 21 25.45 -8.24 -14.59
CA GLN A 21 24.92 -9.12 -13.57
C GLN A 21 24.49 -8.31 -12.34
N GLY A 22 23.39 -8.72 -11.70
CA GLY A 22 22.88 -8.03 -10.52
C GLY A 22 22.14 -8.95 -9.56
N GLY A 23 21.76 -8.41 -8.40
CA GLY A 23 21.07 -9.18 -7.36
C GLY A 23 19.66 -9.69 -7.72
N MET A 24 19.15 -9.36 -8.91
CA MET A 24 17.84 -9.79 -9.44
C MET A 24 17.95 -10.76 -10.62
N GLY A 25 19.14 -10.98 -11.18
CA GLY A 25 19.35 -11.72 -12.43
C GLY A 25 20.43 -11.08 -13.31
N SER A 26 20.40 -11.39 -14.60
CA SER A 26 21.45 -11.03 -15.55
C SER A 26 20.86 -10.47 -16.85
N VAL A 27 21.59 -9.60 -17.53
CA VAL A 27 21.28 -9.16 -18.89
C VAL A 27 22.33 -9.75 -19.84
N TYR A 28 21.89 -10.36 -20.93
CA TYR A 28 22.74 -10.96 -21.94
C TYR A 28 22.52 -10.30 -23.29
N ARG A 29 23.55 -10.25 -24.12
CA ARG A 29 23.38 -10.08 -25.56
C ARG A 29 23.04 -11.44 -26.15
N ALA A 30 21.99 -11.48 -26.94
CA ALA A 30 21.57 -12.68 -27.67
C ALA A 30 21.40 -12.37 -29.15
N VAL A 31 21.45 -13.40 -30.01
CA VAL A 31 20.99 -13.34 -31.40
C VAL A 31 19.65 -14.06 -31.49
N ASP A 32 18.66 -13.41 -32.11
CA ASP A 32 17.43 -14.08 -32.54
C ASP A 32 17.72 -14.85 -33.83
N GLU A 33 17.85 -16.17 -33.73
CA GLU A 33 18.20 -17.07 -34.85
C GLU A 33 17.18 -17.02 -36.01
N ASN A 34 15.93 -16.60 -35.74
CA ASN A 34 14.91 -16.47 -36.78
C ASN A 34 15.04 -15.18 -37.60
N LEU A 35 15.64 -14.14 -37.03
CA LEU A 35 15.74 -12.80 -37.63
C LEU A 35 17.18 -12.37 -37.94
N GLY A 36 18.19 -13.01 -37.35
CA GLY A 36 19.61 -12.66 -37.47
C GLY A 36 20.00 -11.36 -36.75
N VAL A 37 19.18 -10.87 -35.82
CA VAL A 37 19.39 -9.57 -35.13
C VAL A 37 19.90 -9.75 -33.70
N SER A 38 20.76 -8.83 -33.23
CA SER A 38 21.17 -8.75 -31.83
C SER A 38 20.03 -8.18 -30.96
N MET A 39 19.80 -8.80 -29.81
CA MET A 39 18.79 -8.42 -28.83
C MET A 39 19.39 -8.45 -27.41
N ALA A 40 18.83 -7.66 -26.49
CA ALA A 40 19.12 -7.77 -25.07
C ALA A 40 18.09 -8.70 -24.42
N LEU A 41 18.57 -9.73 -23.71
CA LEU A 41 17.77 -10.74 -23.04
C LEU A 41 18.01 -10.62 -21.53
N LYS A 42 17.00 -10.14 -20.80
CA LYS A 42 17.04 -9.94 -19.36
C LYS A 42 16.40 -11.14 -18.67
N GLU A 43 17.20 -11.84 -17.89
CA GLU A 43 16.82 -12.98 -17.05
C GLU A 43 16.45 -12.49 -15.64
N ASN A 44 15.35 -13.02 -15.11
CA ASN A 44 14.99 -12.89 -13.69
C ASN A 44 15.00 -14.28 -13.04
N LEU A 45 15.91 -14.46 -12.08
CA LEU A 45 16.15 -15.73 -11.38
C LEU A 45 15.19 -15.97 -10.20
N PHE A 46 14.32 -15.01 -9.88
CA PHE A 46 13.37 -15.13 -8.76
C PHE A 46 12.07 -15.79 -9.22
N THR A 47 11.88 -17.04 -8.81
CA THR A 47 10.77 -17.91 -9.25
C THR A 47 9.52 -17.84 -8.37
N THR A 48 9.49 -17.04 -7.30
CA THR A 48 8.26 -16.89 -6.48
C THR A 48 7.16 -16.22 -7.30
N ASP A 49 5.90 -16.63 -7.09
CA ASP A 49 4.74 -16.12 -7.83
C ASP A 49 4.56 -14.60 -7.76
N GLU A 50 5.14 -13.95 -6.75
CA GLU A 50 5.14 -12.50 -6.61
C GLU A 50 6.13 -11.82 -7.57
N TYR A 51 7.42 -12.19 -7.54
CA TYR A 51 8.40 -11.67 -8.50
C TYR A 51 8.05 -12.06 -9.94
N ALA A 52 7.51 -13.27 -10.13
CA ALA A 52 7.02 -13.76 -11.41
C ALA A 52 5.86 -12.91 -11.99
N ARG A 53 4.89 -12.50 -11.15
CA ARG A 53 3.80 -11.60 -11.58
C ARG A 53 4.29 -10.18 -11.83
N GLN A 54 5.23 -9.68 -11.02
CA GLN A 54 5.80 -8.33 -11.18
C GLN A 54 6.62 -8.20 -12.48
N PHE A 55 7.48 -9.18 -12.77
CA PHE A 55 8.27 -9.19 -14.00
C PHE A 55 7.39 -9.30 -15.25
N ARG A 56 6.30 -10.08 -15.19
CA ARG A 56 5.28 -10.13 -16.25
C ARG A 56 4.52 -8.81 -16.40
N LEU A 57 4.22 -8.10 -15.30
CA LEU A 57 3.59 -6.78 -15.37
C LEU A 57 4.53 -5.74 -16.01
N GLU A 58 5.81 -5.75 -15.63
CA GLU A 58 6.87 -4.96 -16.27
C GLU A 58 6.96 -5.28 -17.77
N ALA A 59 7.03 -6.57 -18.15
CA ALA A 59 7.03 -7.00 -19.54
C ALA A 59 5.82 -6.47 -20.34
N VAL A 60 4.60 -6.60 -19.81
CA VAL A 60 3.37 -6.13 -20.47
C VAL A 60 3.33 -4.60 -20.59
N ILE A 61 3.79 -3.87 -19.58
CA ILE A 61 3.90 -2.41 -19.63
C ILE A 61 4.89 -2.00 -20.72
N LEU A 62 6.11 -2.54 -20.69
CA LEU A 62 7.19 -2.19 -21.62
C LEU A 62 6.89 -2.61 -23.07
N ALA A 63 6.23 -3.76 -23.29
CA ALA A 63 5.82 -4.24 -24.60
C ALA A 63 4.90 -3.27 -25.36
N ASN A 64 4.17 -2.40 -24.64
CA ASN A 64 3.28 -1.39 -25.21
C ASN A 64 3.92 0.00 -25.39
N LEU A 65 5.18 0.20 -24.98
CA LEU A 65 5.87 1.49 -25.10
C LEU A 65 6.52 1.66 -26.48
N ARG A 66 6.30 2.82 -27.09
CA ARG A 66 6.89 3.21 -28.39
C ARG A 66 7.35 4.65 -28.31
N HIS A 67 8.65 4.86 -28.14
CA HIS A 67 9.28 6.17 -28.06
C HIS A 67 10.71 6.10 -28.64
N PRO A 68 11.22 7.11 -29.37
CA PRO A 68 12.57 7.05 -29.96
C PRO A 68 13.71 6.92 -28.94
N ASN A 69 13.52 7.40 -27.71
CA ASN A 69 14.53 7.35 -26.64
C ASN A 69 14.31 6.22 -25.61
N LEU A 70 13.51 5.19 -25.96
CA LEU A 70 13.27 4.00 -25.13
C LEU A 70 13.51 2.73 -25.97
N PRO A 71 14.13 1.67 -25.41
CA PRO A 71 14.20 0.38 -26.08
C PRO A 71 12.80 -0.23 -26.20
N ARG A 72 12.54 -0.97 -27.28
CA ARG A 72 11.30 -1.73 -27.44
C ARG A 72 11.47 -3.10 -26.80
N VAL A 73 10.44 -3.57 -26.12
CA VAL A 73 10.28 -4.99 -25.76
C VAL A 73 9.60 -5.72 -26.90
N SER A 74 10.16 -6.86 -27.29
CA SER A 74 9.71 -7.69 -28.41
C SER A 74 9.05 -8.99 -27.97
N ASP A 75 9.49 -9.58 -26.86
CA ASP A 75 9.05 -10.91 -26.41
C ASP A 75 9.17 -11.06 -24.87
N HIS A 76 8.34 -11.94 -24.29
CA HIS A 76 8.39 -12.36 -22.89
C HIS A 76 7.99 -13.83 -22.78
N PHE A 77 8.85 -14.63 -22.15
CA PHE A 77 8.59 -16.05 -21.96
C PHE A 77 9.12 -16.56 -20.62
N VAL A 78 8.62 -17.74 -20.22
CA VAL A 78 8.95 -18.43 -18.96
C VAL A 78 9.41 -19.83 -19.30
N LEU A 79 10.52 -20.29 -18.71
CA LEU A 79 11.08 -21.63 -18.96
C LEU A 79 10.98 -22.52 -17.72
N GLY A 80 9.76 -22.93 -17.36
CA GLY A 80 9.52 -23.75 -16.18
C GLY A 80 10.14 -23.12 -14.92
N ASP A 81 10.90 -23.92 -14.17
CA ASP A 81 11.60 -23.47 -12.95
C ASP A 81 12.90 -22.68 -13.24
N GLN A 82 13.29 -22.47 -14.50
CA GLN A 82 14.52 -21.77 -14.90
C GLN A 82 14.37 -20.23 -14.97
N GLY A 83 13.24 -19.68 -14.52
CA GLY A 83 13.02 -18.24 -14.44
C GLY A 83 12.28 -17.62 -15.64
N GLN A 84 12.24 -16.29 -15.65
CA GLN A 84 11.56 -15.49 -16.67
C GLN A 84 12.53 -14.67 -17.49
N TYR A 85 12.17 -14.46 -18.75
CA TYR A 85 13.02 -13.81 -19.74
C TYR A 85 12.25 -12.71 -20.47
N LEU A 86 12.86 -11.54 -20.55
CA LEU A 86 12.35 -10.37 -21.26
C LEU A 86 13.31 -10.01 -22.39
N VAL A 87 12.80 -9.99 -23.63
CA VAL A 87 13.60 -9.68 -24.82
C VAL A 87 13.30 -8.25 -25.27
N MET A 88 14.37 -7.47 -25.47
CA MET A 88 14.29 -6.07 -25.85
C MET A 88 15.39 -5.69 -26.87
N ASP A 89 15.26 -4.51 -27.47
CA ASP A 89 16.26 -3.96 -28.39
C ASP A 89 17.65 -3.93 -27.71
N PHE A 90 18.67 -4.48 -28.37
CA PHE A 90 20.06 -4.26 -27.97
C PHE A 90 20.51 -2.87 -28.41
N ILE A 91 20.81 -1.99 -27.45
CA ILE A 91 21.31 -0.65 -27.72
C ILE A 91 22.85 -0.67 -27.68
N GLU A 92 23.45 -0.75 -28.86
CA GLU A 92 24.91 -0.62 -29.04
C GLU A 92 25.40 0.76 -28.57
N GLY A 93 26.55 0.83 -27.89
CA GLY A 93 27.20 2.09 -27.51
C GLY A 93 27.60 2.23 -26.03
N GLU A 94 28.23 3.36 -25.70
CA GLU A 94 28.72 3.65 -24.34
C GLU A 94 27.58 4.08 -23.41
N ASP A 95 27.69 3.77 -22.12
CA ASP A 95 26.81 4.36 -21.09
C ASP A 95 27.35 5.74 -20.63
N LEU A 96 26.48 6.57 -20.05
CA LEU A 96 26.85 7.94 -19.64
C LEU A 96 27.86 7.95 -18.49
N ARG A 97 27.93 6.90 -17.64
CA ARG A 97 28.98 6.76 -16.61
C ARG A 97 30.34 6.56 -17.29
N TYR A 98 30.46 5.62 -18.24
CA TYR A 98 31.71 5.39 -18.96
C TYR A 98 32.14 6.64 -19.75
N ARG A 99 31.18 7.35 -20.37
CA ARG A 99 31.44 8.63 -21.02
C ARG A 99 31.97 9.70 -20.04
N MET A 100 31.43 9.76 -18.81
CA MET A 100 31.92 10.64 -17.74
C MET A 100 33.31 10.22 -17.23
N GLU A 101 33.61 8.93 -17.14
CA GLU A 101 34.95 8.43 -16.77
C GLU A 101 35.99 8.78 -17.85
N ARG A 102 35.61 8.66 -19.13
CA ARG A 102 36.46 8.95 -20.29
C ARG A 102 36.69 10.45 -20.56
N LEU A 103 35.66 11.29 -20.37
CA LEU A 103 35.72 12.73 -20.66
C LEU A 103 35.86 13.63 -19.41
N GLY A 104 35.61 13.09 -18.22
CA GLY A 104 35.42 13.86 -17.00
C GLY A 104 34.09 14.61 -17.01
N MET A 105 34.14 15.94 -16.87
CA MET A 105 32.95 16.79 -16.92
C MET A 105 32.48 17.01 -18.36
N LEU A 106 31.20 16.77 -18.63
CA LEU A 106 30.58 17.04 -19.93
C LEU A 106 30.44 18.55 -20.20
N THR A 107 30.20 18.88 -21.47
CA THR A 107 29.84 20.24 -21.87
C THR A 107 28.39 20.55 -21.46
N GLU A 108 28.06 21.85 -21.32
CA GLU A 108 26.66 22.26 -21.15
C GLU A 108 25.77 21.78 -22.30
N ASP A 109 26.32 21.71 -23.51
CA ASP A 109 25.56 21.37 -24.71
C ASP A 109 25.19 19.87 -24.75
N ASP A 110 26.15 18.98 -24.45
CA ASP A 110 25.89 17.54 -24.29
C ASP A 110 24.89 17.29 -23.15
N ALA A 111 25.08 17.93 -22.00
CA ALA A 111 24.18 17.78 -20.86
C ALA A 111 22.75 18.26 -21.14
N VAL A 112 22.58 19.36 -21.89
CA VAL A 112 21.25 19.85 -22.30
C VAL A 112 20.61 18.93 -23.33
N HIS A 113 21.37 18.37 -24.29
CA HIS A 113 20.83 17.40 -25.26
C HIS A 113 20.39 16.09 -24.59
N ILE A 114 21.22 15.54 -23.69
CA ILE A 114 20.89 14.37 -22.87
C ILE A 114 19.64 14.65 -22.03
N GLY A 115 19.64 15.74 -21.26
CA GLY A 115 18.50 16.12 -20.44
C GLY A 115 17.20 16.29 -21.24
N ALA A 116 17.27 16.90 -22.43
CA ALA A 116 16.11 17.09 -23.29
C ALA A 116 15.56 15.77 -23.88
N ALA A 117 16.43 14.86 -24.32
CA ALA A 117 16.03 13.52 -24.79
C ALA A 117 15.39 12.68 -23.68
N MET A 118 15.97 12.71 -22.47
CA MET A 118 15.41 12.02 -21.32
C MET A 118 14.07 12.63 -20.89
N CYS A 119 13.92 13.96 -20.91
CA CYS A 119 12.63 14.57 -20.63
C CYS A 119 11.53 14.20 -21.64
N ASP A 120 11.85 13.95 -22.92
CA ASP A 120 10.85 13.45 -23.88
C ASP A 120 10.41 12.02 -23.55
N ALA A 121 11.36 11.14 -23.21
CA ALA A 121 11.04 9.79 -22.72
C ALA A 121 10.17 9.83 -21.46
N LEU A 122 10.52 10.69 -20.49
CA LEU A 122 9.76 10.85 -19.25
C LEU A 122 8.37 11.45 -19.49
N ALA A 123 8.24 12.50 -20.31
CA ALA A 123 6.94 13.04 -20.72
C ALA A 123 6.03 11.96 -21.34
N TYR A 124 6.59 11.11 -22.21
CA TYR A 124 5.87 9.98 -22.78
C TYR A 124 5.42 8.97 -21.70
N LEU A 125 6.29 8.60 -20.76
CA LEU A 125 5.98 7.66 -19.68
C LEU A 125 4.95 8.22 -18.67
N HIS A 126 5.12 9.47 -18.26
CA HIS A 126 4.27 10.17 -17.29
C HIS A 126 2.86 10.47 -17.82
N THR A 127 2.69 10.53 -19.15
CA THR A 127 1.38 10.68 -19.81
C THR A 127 0.62 9.37 -20.05
N ARG A 128 1.19 8.20 -19.68
CA ARG A 128 0.42 6.95 -19.68
C ARG A 128 -0.67 6.98 -18.59
N LYS A 129 -1.65 6.08 -18.71
CA LYS A 129 -2.73 5.91 -17.72
C LYS A 129 -2.76 4.44 -17.26
N PRO A 130 -2.34 4.13 -16.01
CA PRO A 130 -1.72 5.03 -15.03
C PRO A 130 -0.32 5.52 -15.49
N PRO A 131 0.21 6.63 -14.92
CA PRO A 131 1.56 7.12 -15.22
C PRO A 131 2.63 6.09 -14.89
N ILE A 132 3.59 5.89 -15.79
CA ILE A 132 4.74 5.00 -15.57
C ILE A 132 5.91 5.82 -15.05
N LEU A 133 6.55 5.37 -13.97
CA LEU A 133 7.75 6.01 -13.40
C LEU A 133 8.98 5.13 -13.65
N HIS A 134 10.12 5.74 -14.01
CA HIS A 134 11.35 5.00 -14.29
C HIS A 134 12.06 4.53 -13.02
N ARG A 135 12.10 5.38 -11.98
CA ARG A 135 12.60 5.09 -10.61
C ARG A 135 14.08 4.72 -10.43
N ASP A 136 14.86 4.42 -11.48
CA ASP A 136 16.31 4.14 -11.36
C ASP A 136 17.17 4.96 -12.35
N ILE A 137 16.81 6.22 -12.61
CA ILE A 137 17.57 7.08 -13.53
C ILE A 137 18.93 7.44 -12.91
N LYS A 138 20.00 7.07 -13.61
CA LYS A 138 21.41 7.30 -13.24
C LYS A 138 22.27 7.19 -14.51
N PRO A 139 23.55 7.65 -14.50
CA PRO A 139 24.39 7.62 -15.70
C PRO A 139 24.54 6.22 -16.36
N GLY A 140 24.62 5.13 -15.58
CA GLY A 140 24.69 3.77 -16.14
C GLY A 140 23.46 3.33 -16.95
N ASN A 141 22.31 4.01 -16.78
CA ASN A 141 21.05 3.69 -17.45
C ASN A 141 20.76 4.61 -18.65
N VAL A 142 21.73 5.45 -19.05
CA VAL A 142 21.63 6.32 -20.22
C VAL A 142 22.66 5.85 -21.25
N LYS A 143 22.21 5.16 -22.29
CA LYS A 143 23.06 4.67 -23.39
C LYS A 143 23.14 5.71 -24.51
N ILE A 144 24.32 5.83 -25.13
CA ILE A 144 24.62 6.73 -26.25
C ILE A 144 25.19 5.89 -27.39
N THR A 145 24.46 5.84 -28.50
CA THR A 145 24.77 4.99 -29.66
C THR A 145 25.93 5.54 -30.52
N PRO A 146 26.54 4.72 -31.41
CA PRO A 146 27.57 5.16 -32.35
C PRO A 146 27.16 6.27 -33.34
N ASP A 147 25.86 6.53 -33.51
CA ASP A 147 25.31 7.65 -34.29
C ASP A 147 24.79 8.80 -33.40
N GLY A 148 25.01 8.72 -32.08
CA GLY A 148 24.77 9.80 -31.12
C GLY A 148 23.35 9.88 -30.54
N HIS A 149 22.47 8.91 -30.83
CA HIS A 149 21.15 8.81 -30.22
C HIS A 149 21.24 8.39 -28.75
N ILE A 150 20.28 8.85 -27.95
CA ILE A 150 20.28 8.68 -26.50
C ILE A 150 19.08 7.82 -26.10
N TYR A 151 19.32 6.75 -25.34
CA TYR A 151 18.30 5.82 -24.85
C TYR A 151 18.32 5.75 -23.33
N LEU A 152 17.13 5.79 -22.73
CA LEU A 152 16.93 5.44 -21.32
C LEU A 152 16.63 3.94 -21.22
N VAL A 153 17.50 3.19 -20.54
CA VAL A 153 17.43 1.73 -20.41
C VAL A 153 17.25 1.31 -18.94
N ASP A 154 16.87 0.06 -18.72
CA ASP A 154 16.67 -0.56 -17.40
C ASP A 154 15.74 0.21 -16.44
N PHE A 155 14.45 -0.08 -16.56
CA PHE A 155 13.42 0.41 -15.64
C PHE A 155 13.62 -0.17 -14.23
N GLY A 156 13.40 0.67 -13.21
CA GLY A 156 13.51 0.30 -11.79
C GLY A 156 12.26 -0.36 -11.21
N LEU A 157 11.41 -1.01 -12.04
CA LEU A 157 10.08 -1.46 -11.63
C LEU A 157 10.13 -2.56 -10.54
N ALA A 158 11.09 -3.49 -10.63
CA ALA A 158 11.33 -4.52 -9.61
C ALA A 158 11.82 -3.99 -8.24
N LYS A 159 12.33 -2.75 -8.15
CA LYS A 159 12.89 -2.19 -6.89
C LYS A 159 11.83 -1.74 -5.88
N VAL A 160 10.59 -1.54 -6.34
CA VAL A 160 9.50 -0.99 -5.52
C VAL A 160 9.11 -1.94 -4.37
N TYR A 161 9.19 -3.25 -4.58
CA TYR A 161 8.83 -4.24 -3.56
C TYR A 161 9.92 -4.51 -2.51
N GLN A 162 11.20 -4.37 -2.86
CA GLN A 162 12.29 -4.52 -1.88
C GLN A 162 12.22 -3.47 -0.77
N SER A 163 11.75 -2.27 -1.10
CA SER A 163 11.54 -1.18 -0.12
C SER A 163 10.36 -1.44 0.82
N ALA A 164 9.42 -2.32 0.45
CA ALA A 164 8.28 -2.70 1.29
C ALA A 164 8.59 -3.88 2.23
N SER A 165 9.54 -4.76 1.86
CA SER A 165 9.77 -6.04 2.56
C SER A 165 11.17 -6.21 3.19
N GLN A 166 12.11 -5.27 3.03
CA GLN A 166 13.45 -5.37 3.65
C GLN A 166 13.95 -4.09 4.34
N ALA A 167 13.35 -3.75 5.48
CA ALA A 167 13.92 -2.82 6.45
C ALA A 167 15.06 -3.46 7.29
N THR A 168 16.07 -4.02 6.62
CA THR A 168 17.34 -4.42 7.23
C THR A 168 18.50 -3.63 6.61
N THR A 169 19.60 -3.49 7.34
CA THR A 169 20.76 -2.63 7.01
C THR A 169 21.43 -2.92 5.66
N THR A 170 21.07 -4.03 4.99
CA THR A 170 21.48 -4.38 3.63
C THR A 170 20.53 -3.89 2.53
N GLY A 171 19.25 -3.62 2.82
CA GLY A 171 18.27 -3.10 1.85
C GLY A 171 18.61 -1.70 1.31
N ALA A 172 19.35 -0.91 2.09
CA ALA A 172 19.91 0.37 1.67
C ALA A 172 20.90 0.30 0.48
N ARG A 173 21.25 -0.89 -0.01
CA ARG A 173 22.09 -1.10 -1.21
C ARG A 173 21.32 -1.22 -2.53
N ALA A 174 19.99 -1.33 -2.52
CA ALA A 174 19.19 -1.45 -3.75
C ALA A 174 18.98 -0.11 -4.50
N MET A 175 19.14 1.00 -3.79
CA MET A 175 19.03 2.36 -4.31
C MET A 175 20.41 2.93 -4.63
N THR A 176 20.50 3.78 -5.66
CA THR A 176 21.80 4.33 -6.10
C THR A 176 22.08 5.64 -5.36
N PRO A 177 23.06 5.69 -4.42
CA PRO A 177 23.24 6.85 -3.54
C PRO A 177 23.46 8.15 -4.31
N GLY A 178 22.85 9.25 -3.85
CA GLY A 178 22.91 10.56 -4.51
C GLY A 178 21.94 10.76 -5.68
N TYR A 179 21.58 9.70 -6.44
CA TYR A 179 20.67 9.80 -7.59
C TYR A 179 19.20 9.62 -7.22
N SER A 180 18.91 8.86 -6.16
CA SER A 180 17.55 8.71 -5.64
C SER A 180 17.12 9.93 -4.80
N PRO A 181 15.89 10.47 -5.00
CA PRO A 181 15.32 11.48 -4.11
C PRO A 181 14.90 10.89 -2.75
N PRO A 182 14.68 11.75 -1.72
CA PRO A 182 14.33 11.32 -0.36
C PRO A 182 13.09 10.41 -0.31
N GLU A 183 12.06 10.68 -1.11
CA GLU A 183 10.81 9.93 -1.09
C GLU A 183 10.95 8.46 -1.52
N GLN A 184 12.03 8.08 -2.24
CA GLN A 184 12.29 6.68 -2.56
C GLN A 184 12.88 5.88 -1.37
N TYR A 185 13.49 6.55 -0.39
CA TYR A 185 14.16 5.89 0.74
C TYR A 185 13.20 5.55 1.90
N GLY A 186 11.92 5.89 1.77
CA GLY A 186 10.91 5.68 2.80
C GLY A 186 9.54 5.36 2.22
N THR A 187 8.49 5.48 3.03
CA THR A 187 7.10 5.16 2.64
C THR A 187 6.38 6.29 1.91
N ALA A 188 7.11 7.27 1.37
CA ALA A 188 6.53 8.43 0.70
C ALA A 188 6.16 8.11 -0.76
N ARG A 189 5.08 8.71 -1.27
CA ARG A 189 4.58 8.41 -2.60
C ARG A 189 5.49 8.98 -3.70
N THR A 190 6.14 8.09 -4.45
CA THR A 190 6.81 8.48 -5.71
C THR A 190 5.78 8.88 -6.77
N ASP A 191 5.99 10.01 -7.44
CA ASP A 191 5.22 10.50 -8.58
C ASP A 191 6.16 10.93 -9.75
N PRO A 192 5.69 11.50 -10.88
CA PRO A 192 6.54 11.98 -11.98
C PRO A 192 7.75 12.83 -11.57
N ARG A 193 7.67 13.57 -10.46
CA ARG A 193 8.71 14.46 -9.93
C ARG A 193 9.86 13.70 -9.27
N THR A 194 9.69 12.40 -9.02
CA THR A 194 10.75 11.46 -8.60
C THR A 194 11.80 11.34 -9.71
N ASP A 195 11.35 11.06 -10.94
CA ASP A 195 12.22 10.89 -12.11
C ASP A 195 12.90 12.22 -12.49
N ILE A 196 12.20 13.36 -12.32
CA ILE A 196 12.76 14.70 -12.52
C ILE A 196 13.95 14.95 -11.59
N TYR A 197 13.87 14.54 -10.31
CA TYR A 197 15.01 14.65 -9.39
C TYR A 197 16.18 13.78 -9.84
N SER A 198 15.92 12.50 -10.18
CA SER A 198 16.99 11.57 -10.56
C SER A 198 17.68 11.96 -11.87
N LEU A 199 16.93 12.53 -12.83
CA LEU A 199 17.52 13.17 -14.01
C LEU A 199 18.33 14.42 -13.64
N GLY A 200 17.83 15.26 -12.74
CA GLY A 200 18.58 16.40 -12.19
C GLY A 200 19.92 15.98 -11.56
N ALA A 201 19.91 14.95 -10.71
CA ALA A 201 21.10 14.39 -10.07
C ALA A 201 22.09 13.78 -11.10
N THR A 202 21.56 13.12 -12.13
CA THR A 202 22.34 12.59 -13.26
C THR A 202 23.06 13.71 -14.03
N LEU A 203 22.36 14.81 -14.35
CA LEU A 203 22.94 15.96 -15.04
C LEU A 203 23.91 16.76 -14.15
N TYR A 204 23.63 16.86 -12.84
CA TYR A 204 24.56 17.45 -11.87
C TYR A 204 25.88 16.67 -11.83
N ALA A 205 25.82 15.34 -11.75
CA ALA A 205 27.01 14.49 -11.73
C ALA A 205 27.80 14.63 -13.04
N ALA A 206 27.13 14.60 -14.19
CA ALA A 206 27.75 14.77 -15.50
C ALA A 206 28.47 16.12 -15.69
N LEU A 207 27.93 17.21 -15.11
CA LEU A 207 28.51 18.55 -15.23
C LEU A 207 29.54 18.90 -14.14
N SER A 208 29.55 18.18 -13.01
CA SER A 208 30.47 18.41 -11.89
C SER A 208 31.58 17.37 -11.75
N GLY A 209 31.42 16.20 -12.37
CA GLY A 209 32.28 15.02 -12.14
C GLY A 209 32.11 14.39 -10.76
N VAL A 210 31.09 14.78 -9.98
CA VAL A 210 30.90 14.36 -8.58
C VAL A 210 29.44 14.00 -8.33
N ILE A 211 29.20 12.84 -7.72
CA ILE A 211 27.86 12.44 -7.26
C ILE A 211 27.36 13.47 -6.24
N PRO A 212 26.15 14.03 -6.40
CA PRO A 212 25.65 15.06 -5.48
C PRO A 212 25.45 14.53 -4.06
N GLU A 213 25.39 15.45 -3.09
CA GLU A 213 25.08 15.11 -1.70
C GLU A 213 23.71 14.41 -1.59
N ASP A 214 23.66 13.31 -0.85
CA ASP A 214 22.53 12.38 -0.85
C ASP A 214 21.18 13.00 -0.48
N GLY A 215 20.13 12.59 -1.19
CA GLY A 215 18.77 13.14 -1.03
C GLY A 215 18.21 12.95 0.38
N LEU A 216 18.33 11.75 0.96
CA LEU A 216 17.87 11.49 2.32
C LEU A 216 18.69 12.27 3.34
N ALA A 217 20.02 12.31 3.19
CA ALA A 217 20.89 13.12 4.05
C ALA A 217 20.53 14.63 4.02
N ARG A 218 20.13 15.15 2.85
CA ARG A 218 19.64 16.53 2.67
C ARG A 218 18.25 16.75 3.28
N ALA A 219 17.36 15.77 3.23
CA ALA A 219 16.03 15.85 3.85
C ALA A 219 16.07 15.80 5.39
N MET A 220 17.13 15.20 5.96
CA MET A 220 17.36 15.12 7.40
C MET A 220 18.26 16.24 7.95
N ASP A 221 18.49 17.32 7.19
CA ASP A 221 19.42 18.43 7.52
C ASP A 221 20.87 18.01 7.85
N ASN A 222 21.27 16.78 7.48
CA ASN A 222 22.61 16.25 7.70
C ASN A 222 23.61 16.66 6.59
N ALA A 223 23.10 17.13 5.45
CA ALA A 223 23.89 17.62 4.32
C ALA A 223 23.16 18.76 3.59
N GLN A 224 23.89 19.56 2.81
CA GLN A 224 23.31 20.54 1.89
C GLN A 224 23.90 20.31 0.49
N LEU A 225 23.09 20.53 -0.56
CA LEU A 225 23.57 20.45 -1.94
C LEU A 225 24.64 21.52 -2.16
N THR A 226 25.84 21.13 -2.58
CA THR A 226 26.83 22.10 -3.05
C THR A 226 26.33 22.69 -4.37
N PRO A 227 26.16 24.02 -4.51
CA PRO A 227 25.73 24.61 -5.78
C PRO A 227 26.66 24.21 -6.93
N LEU A 228 26.10 23.80 -8.07
CA LEU A 228 26.81 23.21 -9.20
C LEU A 228 27.95 24.12 -9.67
N ARG A 229 27.72 25.44 -9.65
CA ARG A 229 28.74 26.44 -10.04
C ARG A 229 29.91 26.60 -9.07
N LYS A 230 29.83 26.05 -7.85
CA LYS A 230 31.00 25.91 -6.95
C LYS A 230 31.86 24.70 -7.33
N ARG A 231 31.27 23.64 -7.89
CA ARG A 231 31.98 22.47 -8.42
C ARG A 231 32.59 22.77 -9.81
N ASN A 232 31.79 23.34 -10.71
CA ASN A 232 32.20 23.72 -12.06
C ASN A 232 31.75 25.16 -12.39
N SER A 233 32.67 26.11 -12.28
CA SER A 233 32.39 27.54 -12.49
C SER A 233 32.05 27.92 -13.94
N LYS A 234 32.35 27.04 -14.91
CA LYS A 234 32.06 27.21 -16.34
C LYS A 234 30.56 27.05 -16.65
N VAL A 235 29.80 26.34 -15.80
CA VAL A 235 28.35 26.17 -15.98
C VAL A 235 27.65 27.52 -15.83
N SER A 236 26.74 27.79 -16.76
CA SER A 236 25.89 28.99 -16.79
C SER A 236 24.95 29.04 -15.59
N ARG A 237 24.59 30.26 -15.15
CA ARG A 237 23.68 30.43 -14.00
C ARG A 237 22.29 29.84 -14.27
N LYS A 238 21.83 29.87 -15.53
CA LYS A 238 20.53 29.33 -15.93
C LYS A 238 20.49 27.81 -15.87
N LEU A 239 21.50 27.12 -16.44
CA LEU A 239 21.55 25.66 -16.43
C LEU A 239 21.70 25.12 -15.00
N ALA A 240 22.59 25.73 -14.21
CA ALA A 240 22.76 25.38 -12.81
C ALA A 240 21.46 25.54 -12.00
N ALA A 241 20.78 26.68 -12.12
CA ALA A 241 19.51 26.91 -11.40
C ALA A 241 18.40 25.93 -11.83
N ALA A 242 18.35 25.53 -13.10
CA ALA A 242 17.42 24.50 -13.56
C ALA A 242 17.73 23.14 -12.92
N ILE A 243 18.98 22.69 -12.96
CA ILE A 243 19.38 21.40 -12.38
C ILE A 243 19.17 21.40 -10.85
N GLU A 244 19.56 22.49 -10.18
CA GLU A 244 19.38 22.66 -8.73
C GLU A 244 17.88 22.69 -8.32
N LYS A 245 16.99 23.31 -9.12
CA LYS A 245 15.52 23.24 -8.90
C LYS A 245 14.98 21.83 -9.08
N ALA A 246 15.41 21.10 -10.12
CA ALA A 246 14.98 19.72 -10.33
C ALA A 246 15.35 18.81 -9.15
N MET A 247 16.47 19.10 -8.49
CA MET A 247 16.97 18.41 -7.30
C MET A 247 16.49 18.99 -5.96
N ALA A 248 15.42 19.79 -5.92
CA ALA A 248 14.85 20.27 -4.66
C ALA A 248 14.41 19.09 -3.76
N VAL A 249 14.51 19.24 -2.44
CA VAL A 249 14.18 18.17 -1.49
C VAL A 249 12.69 17.87 -1.54
N ASP A 250 11.83 18.87 -1.37
CA ASP A 250 10.38 18.74 -1.51
C ASP A 250 10.00 18.64 -3.00
N PRO A 251 9.20 17.64 -3.42
CA PRO A 251 8.65 17.56 -4.77
C PRO A 251 7.86 18.81 -5.23
N ILE A 252 7.26 19.59 -4.33
CA ILE A 252 6.51 20.81 -4.72
C ILE A 252 7.41 21.93 -5.25
N ASP A 253 8.66 21.99 -4.81
CA ASP A 253 9.64 22.99 -5.25
C ASP A 253 10.30 22.65 -6.60
N ARG A 254 10.14 21.40 -7.05
CA ARG A 254 10.68 20.89 -8.32
C ARG A 254 9.89 21.40 -9.53
N PHE A 255 10.33 21.04 -10.74
CA PHE A 255 9.46 21.13 -11.92
C PHE A 255 8.30 20.14 -11.77
N GLN A 256 7.09 20.55 -12.13
CA GLN A 256 5.90 19.72 -11.93
C GLN A 256 5.64 18.78 -13.12
N SER A 257 6.35 18.95 -14.24
CA SER A 257 6.38 18.00 -15.36
C SER A 257 7.75 17.95 -16.06
N ALA A 258 8.01 16.87 -16.80
CA ALA A 258 9.25 16.70 -17.57
C ALA A 258 9.39 17.76 -18.68
N GLU A 259 8.27 18.22 -19.26
CA GLU A 259 8.22 19.29 -20.26
C GLU A 259 8.58 20.66 -19.67
N GLU A 260 8.16 20.96 -18.43
CA GLU A 260 8.58 22.18 -17.72
C GLU A 260 10.10 22.17 -17.50
N PHE A 261 10.66 21.02 -17.09
CA PHE A 261 12.11 20.87 -16.92
C PHE A 261 12.87 20.96 -18.25
N LYS A 262 12.40 20.27 -19.30
CA LYS A 262 12.95 20.36 -20.67
C LYS A 262 13.01 21.81 -21.15
N LYS A 263 11.93 22.56 -20.96
CA LYS A 263 11.85 23.99 -21.34
C LYS A 263 12.90 24.82 -20.61
N ALA A 264 13.14 24.56 -19.32
CA ALA A 264 14.18 25.24 -18.55
C ALA A 264 15.61 24.88 -19.01
N LEU A 265 15.87 23.60 -19.32
CA LEU A 265 17.16 23.14 -19.86
C LEU A 265 17.46 23.81 -21.21
N LEU A 266 16.51 23.81 -22.14
CA LEU A 266 16.68 24.41 -23.48
C LEU A 266 16.80 25.94 -23.41
N ALA A 267 16.09 26.60 -22.47
CA ALA A 267 16.18 28.06 -22.27
C ALA A 267 17.49 28.54 -21.60
N SER A 268 18.38 27.62 -21.20
CA SER A 268 19.72 27.94 -20.72
C SER A 268 20.70 28.25 -21.86
N LYS A 269 20.49 27.69 -23.07
CA LYS A 269 21.31 27.98 -24.26
C LYS A 269 21.16 29.45 -24.66
N SER A 270 22.30 30.14 -24.81
CA SER A 270 22.33 31.58 -25.09
C SER A 270 22.33 31.94 -26.59
N LYS A 271 22.21 30.96 -27.49
CA LYS A 271 22.01 31.17 -28.93
C LYS A 271 20.95 30.21 -29.48
N THR A 272 20.01 30.76 -30.24
CA THR A 272 18.84 30.06 -30.77
C THR A 272 19.22 29.07 -31.88
N GLN A 273 19.06 27.77 -31.62
CA GLN A 273 18.71 26.79 -32.65
C GLN A 273 17.59 25.90 -32.11
N GLN A 274 16.36 26.22 -32.52
CA GLN A 274 15.21 25.33 -32.34
C GLN A 274 15.28 24.25 -33.42
N ILE A 275 15.76 23.06 -33.07
CA ILE A 275 15.53 21.84 -33.85
C ILE A 275 14.81 20.85 -32.93
N PRO A 276 13.48 20.74 -33.03
CA PRO A 276 12.72 19.71 -32.34
C PRO A 276 12.97 18.33 -32.98
N GLY A 277 13.10 17.28 -32.16
CA GLY A 277 12.90 15.89 -32.61
C GLY A 277 14.13 14.99 -32.74
N SER A 278 15.35 15.52 -32.74
CA SER A 278 16.57 14.70 -32.68
C SER A 278 17.66 15.37 -31.85
N TYR A 279 17.63 15.14 -30.53
CA TYR A 279 18.78 15.48 -29.68
C TYR A 279 19.80 14.35 -29.85
N THR A 280 20.90 14.65 -30.53
CA THR A 280 22.06 13.78 -30.61
C THR A 280 23.26 14.44 -29.93
N VAL A 281 24.16 13.62 -29.40
CA VAL A 281 25.45 14.07 -28.84
C VAL A 281 26.60 13.51 -29.68
N ALA A 282 27.81 14.07 -29.50
CA ALA A 282 28.98 13.59 -30.24
C ALA A 282 29.19 12.08 -29.99
N PRO A 283 29.27 11.23 -31.02
CA PRO A 283 29.26 9.78 -30.85
C PRO A 283 30.51 9.25 -30.12
N PRO A 284 30.44 8.05 -29.51
CA PRO A 284 31.61 7.39 -28.94
C PRO A 284 32.70 7.15 -29.99
N PRO A 285 34.00 7.25 -29.63
CA PRO A 285 35.10 6.79 -30.49
C PRO A 285 34.99 5.29 -30.77
N PRO A 286 35.39 4.79 -31.96
CA PRO A 286 35.31 3.35 -32.29
C PRO A 286 36.04 2.44 -31.30
N GLU A 287 37.17 2.89 -30.75
CA GLU A 287 37.97 2.17 -29.75
C GLU A 287 37.26 2.06 -28.39
N ALA A 288 36.35 3.00 -28.07
CA ALA A 288 35.62 3.03 -26.81
C ALA A 288 34.56 1.91 -26.72
N ILE A 289 33.99 1.51 -27.86
CA ILE A 289 32.99 0.43 -27.96
C ILE A 289 33.66 -0.91 -27.57
N ALA A 290 34.81 -1.22 -28.18
CA ALA A 290 35.53 -2.48 -27.93
C ALA A 290 36.11 -2.60 -26.50
N MET A 291 36.35 -1.49 -25.79
CA MET A 291 36.81 -1.51 -24.40
C MET A 291 35.65 -1.65 -23.39
N HIS A 292 34.43 -1.22 -23.73
CA HIS A 292 33.27 -1.36 -22.84
C HIS A 292 32.89 -2.82 -22.63
N ASP A 293 32.77 -3.59 -23.73
CA ASP A 293 32.46 -5.03 -23.72
C ASP A 293 33.48 -5.86 -22.89
N LEU A 294 34.73 -5.38 -22.82
CA LEU A 294 35.81 -6.00 -22.03
C LEU A 294 35.84 -5.56 -20.56
N HIS A 295 35.18 -4.46 -20.18
CA HIS A 295 35.20 -3.97 -18.80
C HIS A 295 34.10 -4.61 -17.95
N GLU A 296 32.90 -4.79 -18.52
CA GLU A 296 31.77 -5.49 -17.86
C GLU A 296 32.13 -6.93 -17.44
N THR A 297 32.99 -7.62 -18.18
CA THR A 297 33.42 -9.00 -17.87
C THR A 297 34.46 -9.12 -16.75
N ILE A 298 35.11 -8.03 -16.32
CA ILE A 298 36.23 -8.09 -15.35
C ILE A 298 35.79 -7.68 -13.93
N VAL A 299 34.88 -6.71 -13.80
CA VAL A 299 34.57 -6.09 -12.49
C VAL A 299 33.81 -7.04 -11.53
N ASP A 300 33.02 -7.98 -12.06
CA ASP A 300 32.24 -8.92 -11.23
C ASP A 300 33.02 -10.20 -10.82
N ALA A 301 34.20 -10.45 -11.40
CA ALA A 301 34.99 -11.66 -11.10
C ALA A 301 35.75 -11.60 -9.75
N GLU A 302 36.08 -10.41 -9.24
CA GLU A 302 36.96 -10.27 -8.06
C GLU A 302 36.29 -10.57 -6.70
N ASN A 303 34.96 -10.63 -6.63
CA ASN A 303 34.26 -10.97 -5.38
C ASN A 303 34.10 -12.49 -5.13
N GLY A 304 34.63 -13.34 -6.00
CA GLY A 304 34.28 -14.76 -6.07
C GLY A 304 35.40 -15.81 -5.97
N MET A 305 36.69 -15.45 -5.90
CA MET A 305 37.75 -16.47 -5.83
C MET A 305 39.03 -16.02 -5.11
N LYS A 306 39.39 -16.70 -4.01
CA LYS A 306 40.75 -16.62 -3.45
C LYS A 306 41.68 -17.51 -4.29
N PRO A 307 42.79 -17.01 -4.86
CA PRO A 307 43.73 -17.86 -5.58
C PRO A 307 44.48 -18.79 -4.61
N ALA A 308 44.50 -20.08 -4.94
CA ALA A 308 45.20 -21.09 -4.15
C ALA A 308 46.74 -20.93 -4.24
N ARG A 309 47.43 -21.14 -3.11
CA ARG A 309 48.89 -21.31 -3.06
C ARG A 309 49.26 -22.75 -2.73
N THR A 310 50.12 -23.34 -3.54
CA THR A 310 50.75 -24.66 -3.32
C THR A 310 52.01 -24.55 -2.43
N PRO A 311 52.51 -25.66 -1.85
CA PRO A 311 53.05 -25.64 -0.49
C PRO A 311 54.58 -25.75 -0.37
N LYS A 312 55.10 -25.40 0.82
CA LYS A 312 56.23 -26.02 1.53
C LYS A 312 56.18 -25.66 3.02
N GLY A 313 56.30 -26.65 3.91
CA GLY A 313 56.16 -26.51 5.38
C GLY A 313 57.50 -26.28 6.10
N PRO A 314 57.68 -26.65 7.40
CA PRO A 314 56.75 -27.37 8.30
C PRO A 314 56.30 -26.58 9.56
N VAL A 315 55.37 -27.19 10.31
CA VAL A 315 54.69 -26.70 11.54
C VAL A 315 55.55 -27.03 12.79
N HIS A 316 55.68 -26.20 13.84
CA HIS A 316 54.85 -26.06 15.07
C HIS A 316 55.65 -25.27 16.15
N PRO A 317 55.07 -24.81 17.29
CA PRO A 317 53.65 -24.58 17.62
C PRO A 317 53.35 -23.17 18.23
N GLU A 318 52.04 -22.90 18.35
CA GLU A 318 51.36 -21.86 19.16
C GLU A 318 51.44 -22.11 20.70
N PRO A 319 50.79 -21.33 21.62
CA PRO A 319 50.09 -20.03 21.47
C PRO A 319 50.36 -18.99 22.60
N SER A 320 50.02 -17.72 22.34
CA SER A 320 49.36 -16.83 23.33
C SER A 320 48.80 -15.58 22.64
N GLY A 321 47.48 -15.37 22.71
CA GLY A 321 46.80 -14.35 21.89
C GLY A 321 46.75 -12.95 22.48
N HIS A 322 46.59 -11.96 21.59
CA HIS A 322 46.02 -10.64 21.88
C HIS A 322 45.18 -10.18 20.69
N GLU A 323 43.90 -9.86 20.90
CA GLU A 323 43.04 -9.23 19.90
C GLU A 323 43.45 -7.77 19.69
N GLU A 324 43.68 -7.36 18.44
CA GLU A 324 43.84 -5.94 18.10
C GLU A 324 42.48 -5.23 18.10
N GLN A 325 42.34 -4.19 18.91
CA GLN A 325 41.18 -3.29 18.85
C GLN A 325 41.34 -2.27 17.72
N PRO A 326 40.26 -1.93 16.98
CA PRO A 326 40.33 -0.98 15.88
C PRO A 326 40.67 0.44 16.35
N PHE A 327 41.53 1.11 15.57
CA PHE A 327 42.05 2.45 15.86
C PHE A 327 40.94 3.53 15.80
N ILE A 328 40.64 4.15 16.94
CA ILE A 328 39.69 5.27 17.05
C ILE A 328 40.46 6.59 17.12
N SER A 329 40.15 7.53 16.21
CA SER A 329 40.85 8.82 16.14
C SER A 329 40.72 9.65 17.43
N PRO A 330 41.77 10.41 17.83
CA PRO A 330 41.79 11.14 19.11
C PRO A 330 40.61 12.11 19.29
N LEU A 331 40.18 12.77 18.20
CA LEU A 331 39.06 13.71 18.18
C LEU A 331 37.71 13.06 18.53
N LYS A 332 37.51 11.76 18.23
CA LYS A 332 36.28 11.05 18.55
C LYS A 332 36.19 10.74 20.06
N ARG A 333 37.31 10.35 20.67
CA ARG A 333 37.43 10.14 22.14
C ARG A 333 37.18 11.42 22.95
N GLN A 334 37.58 12.59 22.44
CA GLN A 334 37.33 13.85 23.14
C GLN A 334 35.84 14.23 23.15
N LYS A 335 35.17 14.20 21.98
CA LYS A 335 33.72 14.49 21.89
C LYS A 335 32.86 13.50 22.69
N GLU A 336 33.24 12.23 22.79
CA GLU A 336 32.53 11.26 23.64
C GLU A 336 32.70 11.53 25.14
N ARG A 337 33.88 11.98 25.59
CA ARG A 337 34.09 12.38 26.99
C ARG A 337 33.24 13.59 27.37
N GLU A 338 33.21 14.61 26.52
CA GLU A 338 32.37 15.80 26.72
C GLU A 338 30.87 15.45 26.72
N ARG A 339 30.41 14.57 25.81
CA ARG A 339 29.01 14.10 25.79
C ARG A 339 28.65 13.31 27.06
N LYS A 340 29.52 12.42 27.53
CA LYS A 340 29.31 11.66 28.78
C LYS A 340 29.31 12.58 30.02
N GLN A 341 30.18 13.58 30.06
CA GLN A 341 30.19 14.58 31.15
C GLN A 341 28.92 15.43 31.17
N ARG A 342 28.42 15.90 30.01
CA ARG A 342 27.13 16.62 29.94
C ARG A 342 25.95 15.75 30.39
N VAL A 343 25.88 14.49 29.96
CA VAL A 343 24.80 13.57 30.38
C VAL A 343 24.85 13.29 31.89
N ASN A 344 26.04 13.10 32.46
CA ASN A 344 26.19 12.88 33.90
C ASN A 344 25.85 14.15 34.71
N LEU A 345 26.19 15.35 34.21
CA LEU A 345 25.81 16.61 34.84
C LEU A 345 24.28 16.80 34.86
N ILE A 346 23.60 16.51 33.74
CA ILE A 346 22.13 16.57 33.64
C ILE A 346 21.48 15.58 34.64
N ARG A 347 21.99 14.35 34.73
CA ARG A 347 21.51 13.35 35.71
C ARG A 347 21.70 13.81 37.16
N PHE A 348 22.84 14.44 37.47
CA PHE A 348 23.11 14.96 38.81
C PHE A 348 22.18 16.13 39.19
N ILE A 349 21.92 17.06 38.25
CA ILE A 349 20.96 18.15 38.44
C ILE A 349 19.54 17.58 38.66
N PHE A 350 19.14 16.58 37.88
CA PHE A 350 17.83 15.93 38.04
C PHE A 350 17.68 15.25 39.42
N LEU A 351 18.73 14.59 39.91
CA LEU A 351 18.75 14.00 41.26
C LEU A 351 18.59 15.07 42.36
N LEU A 352 19.29 16.21 42.23
CA LEU A 352 19.16 17.34 43.17
C LEU A 352 17.74 17.92 43.18
N ILE A 353 17.08 18.02 42.02
CA ILE A 353 15.69 18.48 41.92
C ILE A 353 14.75 17.50 42.64
N ILE A 354 14.91 16.18 42.44
CA ILE A 354 14.11 15.16 43.15
C ILE A 354 14.31 15.26 44.66
N LEU A 355 15.55 15.41 45.14
CA LEU A 355 15.86 15.56 46.56
C LEU A 355 15.28 16.85 47.15
N ALA A 356 15.30 17.97 46.39
CA ALA A 356 14.67 19.22 46.81
C ALA A 356 13.15 19.10 46.92
N VAL A 357 12.49 18.46 45.93
CA VAL A 357 11.04 18.22 45.96
C VAL A 357 10.66 17.31 47.13
N ALA A 358 11.39 16.21 47.36
CA ALA A 358 11.19 15.33 48.50
C ALA A 358 11.41 16.06 49.85
N GLY A 359 12.41 16.94 49.92
CA GLY A 359 12.67 17.78 51.09
C GLY A 359 11.53 18.77 51.38
N ILE A 360 10.99 19.43 50.35
CA ILE A 360 9.83 20.34 50.49
C ILE A 360 8.59 19.58 50.95
N LEU A 361 8.34 18.40 50.37
CA LEU A 361 7.23 17.52 50.76
C LEU A 361 7.32 17.06 52.23
N TYR A 362 8.53 16.81 52.75
CA TYR A 362 8.73 16.33 54.11
C TYR A 362 8.78 17.46 55.16
N PHE A 363 9.48 18.56 54.89
CA PHE A 363 9.74 19.62 55.87
C PHE A 363 8.84 20.86 55.74
N ALA A 364 8.18 21.08 54.60
CA ALA A 364 7.35 22.27 54.37
C ALA A 364 6.08 22.01 53.51
N PRO A 365 5.22 21.04 53.87
CA PRO A 365 4.05 20.65 53.06
C PRO A 365 2.99 21.77 52.89
N GLY A 366 3.07 22.85 53.65
CA GLY A 366 2.19 24.03 53.52
C GLY A 366 2.54 24.99 52.38
N ILE A 367 3.63 24.77 51.65
CA ILE A 367 4.06 25.62 50.50
C ILE A 367 3.35 25.20 49.20
N LEU A 368 2.77 23.99 49.13
CA LEU A 368 2.11 23.47 47.93
C LEU A 368 0.66 23.96 47.80
N PRO A 369 0.19 24.33 46.58
CA PRO A 369 -1.22 24.58 46.30
C PRO A 369 -2.10 23.38 46.69
N ALA A 370 -3.34 23.66 47.10
CA ALA A 370 -4.28 22.64 47.60
C ALA A 370 -4.49 21.49 46.60
N ASP A 371 -4.57 21.81 45.32
CA ASP A 371 -4.79 20.90 44.20
C ASP A 371 -3.66 19.86 44.07
N VAL A 372 -2.42 20.28 44.34
CA VAL A 372 -1.24 19.39 44.32
C VAL A 372 -1.21 18.50 45.56
N ARG A 373 -1.65 19.01 46.72
CA ARG A 373 -1.76 18.23 47.96
C ARG A 373 -2.81 17.11 47.85
N ALA A 374 -3.85 17.30 47.03
CA ALA A 374 -4.89 16.30 46.78
C ALA A 374 -4.42 15.11 45.91
N MET A 375 -3.29 15.24 45.19
CA MET A 375 -2.75 14.16 44.34
C MET A 375 -1.76 13.22 45.06
N ILE A 376 -1.45 13.47 46.34
CA ILE A 376 -0.50 12.65 47.11
C ILE A 376 -1.28 11.55 47.86
N PRO A 377 -1.11 10.25 47.54
CA PRO A 377 -1.85 9.19 48.20
C PRO A 377 -1.42 9.04 49.67
N PHE A 378 -2.40 9.06 50.57
CA PHE A 378 -2.18 9.06 52.02
C PHE A 378 -1.63 7.71 52.52
N ILE A 379 -0.64 7.76 53.41
CA ILE A 379 -0.25 6.60 54.22
C ILE A 379 -0.94 6.70 55.59
N ALA A 380 -1.63 5.62 55.95
CA ALA A 380 -2.11 5.21 57.27
C ALA A 380 -3.43 5.78 57.87
N ALA A 381 -4.26 4.80 58.24
CA ALA A 381 -5.11 4.68 59.43
C ALA A 381 -6.58 5.17 59.39
N PRO A 382 -7.52 4.49 60.10
CA PRO A 382 -8.96 4.58 59.85
C PRO A 382 -9.74 5.41 60.88
N THR A 383 -10.80 6.08 60.43
CA THR A 383 -11.81 6.69 61.32
C THR A 383 -13.24 6.57 60.77
N ASN A 384 -13.97 5.62 61.36
CA ASN A 384 -15.41 5.60 61.69
C ASN A 384 -16.40 6.59 61.03
N THR A 385 -17.42 5.99 60.40
CA THR A 385 -18.86 6.25 60.65
C THR A 385 -19.45 7.66 60.42
N SER A 386 -20.22 7.79 59.34
CA SER A 386 -21.63 8.27 59.41
C SER A 386 -22.41 7.98 58.12
N THR A 387 -23.46 7.18 58.22
CA THR A 387 -24.43 6.91 57.14
C THR A 387 -25.41 8.08 56.98
N PRO A 388 -25.75 8.53 55.77
CA PRO A 388 -26.94 9.35 55.52
C PRO A 388 -28.14 8.49 55.07
N THR A 389 -29.29 8.77 55.67
CA THR A 389 -30.59 8.10 55.45
C THR A 389 -31.22 8.47 54.10
N ILE A 390 -31.95 7.53 53.50
CA ILE A 390 -32.82 7.76 52.32
C ILE A 390 -34.23 8.13 52.80
N GLU A 391 -34.83 9.17 52.22
CA GLU A 391 -36.26 9.48 52.35
C GLU A 391 -36.87 9.71 50.94
N PRO A 392 -38.05 9.12 50.62
CA PRO A 392 -38.59 9.12 49.26
C PRO A 392 -39.53 10.31 48.98
N THR A 393 -39.76 10.62 47.70
CA THR A 393 -40.75 11.60 47.23
C THR A 393 -41.54 11.00 46.04
N PRO A 394 -42.87 11.22 45.90
CA PRO A 394 -43.76 10.19 45.37
C PRO A 394 -44.10 10.26 43.87
N LEU A 395 -44.63 9.14 43.36
CA LEU A 395 -45.27 9.01 42.04
C LEU A 395 -46.59 9.82 41.93
N PRO A 396 -46.94 10.34 40.73
CA PRO A 396 -48.32 10.63 40.37
C PRO A 396 -49.05 9.35 39.91
N THR A 397 -50.30 9.17 40.35
CA THR A 397 -51.17 8.03 40.00
C THR A 397 -52.18 8.40 38.91
N PHE A 398 -52.52 7.44 38.06
CA PHE A 398 -53.58 7.56 37.03
C PHE A 398 -54.97 7.84 37.64
N THR A 399 -55.85 8.48 36.87
CA THR A 399 -57.30 8.47 37.11
C THR A 399 -58.05 8.33 35.78
N ASN A 400 -59.03 7.44 35.73
CA ASN A 400 -59.82 7.05 34.55
C ASN A 400 -61.23 7.71 34.56
N THR A 401 -62.06 7.33 33.57
CA THR A 401 -63.55 7.27 33.56
C THR A 401 -64.24 8.46 32.82
N PRO A 402 -65.35 8.27 32.06
CA PRO A 402 -65.54 7.39 30.89
C PRO A 402 -66.43 8.03 29.76
N GLU A 403 -67.05 7.17 28.93
CA GLU A 403 -68.30 7.33 28.11
C GLU A 403 -68.12 7.68 26.61
N SER A 404 -68.29 6.75 25.65
CA SER A 404 -69.52 6.19 25.00
C SER A 404 -70.28 7.21 24.11
N THR A 405 -70.84 6.95 22.92
CA THR A 405 -71.17 5.75 22.09
C THR A 405 -71.20 6.26 20.60
N ALA A 406 -70.97 5.48 19.52
CA ALA A 406 -72.02 4.71 18.82
C ALA A 406 -71.54 3.98 17.55
N THR A 407 -72.32 2.94 17.21
CA THR A 407 -72.13 1.91 16.16
C THR A 407 -72.95 2.21 14.90
N THR A 408 -72.48 1.82 13.70
CA THR A 408 -73.28 1.11 12.66
C THR A 408 -72.43 0.56 11.50
N GLU A 409 -72.63 -0.72 11.20
CA GLU A 409 -72.31 -1.45 9.95
C GLU A 409 -73.64 -1.64 9.15
N PRO A 410 -73.71 -2.36 8.00
CA PRO A 410 -72.73 -2.65 6.94
C PRO A 410 -73.31 -2.38 5.51
N THR A 411 -72.62 -2.82 4.42
CA THR A 411 -73.18 -3.67 3.31
C THR A 411 -72.79 -3.30 1.84
N ASN A 412 -72.18 -4.30 1.17
CA ASN A 412 -72.12 -4.65 -0.28
C ASN A 412 -71.36 -3.85 -1.38
N THR A 413 -70.64 -4.67 -2.17
CA THR A 413 -70.00 -4.50 -3.49
C THR A 413 -71.02 -4.35 -4.65
N PRO A 414 -70.64 -3.87 -5.86
CA PRO A 414 -70.00 -4.73 -6.89
C PRO A 414 -68.92 -4.08 -7.82
N GLN A 415 -68.20 -4.94 -8.58
CA GLN A 415 -67.34 -4.65 -9.77
C GLN A 415 -68.18 -4.19 -11.01
N PRO A 416 -67.62 -3.86 -12.21
CA PRO A 416 -66.22 -3.63 -12.70
C PRO A 416 -66.05 -2.21 -13.36
N THR A 417 -64.98 -1.76 -14.07
CA THR A 417 -64.40 -2.21 -15.38
C THR A 417 -63.21 -1.30 -15.81
N PHE A 418 -62.36 -1.76 -16.75
CA PHE A 418 -61.28 -1.03 -17.46
C PHE A 418 -61.82 0.15 -18.34
N THR A 419 -61.03 1.08 -18.93
CA THR A 419 -60.35 0.93 -20.28
C THR A 419 -59.50 2.18 -20.69
N SER A 420 -58.37 1.94 -21.36
CA SER A 420 -57.61 2.72 -22.38
C SER A 420 -57.38 4.26 -22.34
N ALA A 421 -56.11 4.63 -22.62
CA ALA A 421 -55.70 5.87 -23.28
C ALA A 421 -55.81 5.78 -24.83
N PRO A 422 -55.84 6.90 -25.59
CA PRO A 422 -56.04 6.88 -27.04
C PRO A 422 -54.76 6.70 -27.88
N THR A 423 -54.96 6.17 -29.09
CA THR A 423 -53.96 5.77 -30.10
C THR A 423 -53.89 6.77 -31.27
N ASN A 424 -52.77 6.80 -32.00
CA ASN A 424 -52.70 6.97 -33.46
C ASN A 424 -51.48 6.13 -33.96
N THR A 425 -51.55 4.96 -34.63
CA THR A 425 -51.97 4.62 -36.03
C THR A 425 -51.42 5.57 -37.12
N LEU A 426 -50.89 5.15 -38.27
CA LEU A 426 -50.58 3.84 -38.93
C LEU A 426 -49.43 4.09 -39.97
N ILE A 427 -48.71 3.12 -40.55
CA ILE A 427 -49.05 2.23 -41.70
C ILE A 427 -47.91 1.16 -41.87
N PRO A 428 -48.14 -0.05 -42.45
CA PRO A 428 -47.24 -1.21 -42.33
C PRO A 428 -46.63 -1.80 -43.64
N GLY A 429 -45.70 -2.76 -43.49
CA GLY A 429 -45.12 -3.64 -44.53
C GLY A 429 -43.59 -3.69 -44.45
N VAL A 430 -42.86 -4.82 -44.53
CA VAL A 430 -43.18 -6.19 -45.01
C VAL A 430 -42.55 -7.25 -44.07
N VAL A 431 -43.09 -8.47 -44.11
CA VAL A 431 -42.68 -9.65 -43.32
C VAL A 431 -41.50 -10.39 -43.96
N GLU A 432 -40.46 -10.70 -43.17
CA GLU A 432 -39.64 -11.90 -43.37
C GLU A 432 -39.32 -12.59 -42.02
N THR A 433 -39.54 -13.89 -41.97
CA THR A 433 -39.21 -14.87 -40.90
C THR A 433 -39.18 -16.22 -41.63
N PRO A 434 -38.31 -17.20 -41.34
CA PRO A 434 -37.65 -17.49 -40.06
C PRO A 434 -36.11 -17.72 -40.19
N LEU A 435 -35.35 -17.93 -39.11
CA LEU A 435 -35.17 -19.24 -38.44
C LEU A 435 -34.47 -19.08 -37.09
N PHE A 436 -34.84 -19.92 -36.14
CA PHE A 436 -34.21 -20.01 -34.82
C PHE A 436 -32.85 -20.71 -34.89
N THR A 437 -31.86 -20.18 -34.17
CA THR A 437 -30.83 -20.99 -33.54
C THR A 437 -30.52 -20.44 -32.15
N SER A 438 -30.55 -21.34 -31.17
CA SER A 438 -30.35 -21.03 -29.76
C SER A 438 -28.86 -20.97 -29.40
N THR A 439 -28.42 -19.81 -28.93
CA THR A 439 -27.26 -19.69 -28.02
C THR A 439 -27.40 -18.41 -27.21
N PRO A 440 -27.44 -18.45 -25.87
CA PRO A 440 -27.24 -17.26 -25.06
C PRO A 440 -25.77 -16.85 -25.20
N SER A 441 -25.50 -15.90 -26.10
CA SER A 441 -24.19 -15.26 -26.20
C SER A 441 -24.01 -14.34 -24.99
N SER A 442 -23.50 -14.91 -23.89
CA SER A 442 -23.10 -14.18 -22.69
C SER A 442 -21.83 -13.36 -22.94
N ASN A 443 -21.90 -12.38 -23.84
CA ASN A 443 -20.87 -11.40 -24.10
C ASN A 443 -21.27 -10.05 -23.49
N ILE A 444 -20.99 -9.90 -22.19
CA ILE A 444 -20.78 -8.59 -21.56
C ILE A 444 -19.26 -8.36 -21.56
N PRO A 445 -18.71 -7.46 -22.40
CA PRO A 445 -17.27 -7.25 -22.43
C PRO A 445 -16.79 -6.30 -21.33
N ALA A 446 -15.94 -6.85 -20.46
CA ALA A 446 -14.89 -6.19 -19.65
C ALA A 446 -15.24 -5.16 -18.56
N THR A 447 -14.84 -5.50 -17.33
CA THR A 447 -14.25 -4.57 -16.36
C THR A 447 -13.00 -5.19 -15.75
N PHE A 448 -11.81 -4.71 -16.13
CA PHE A 448 -10.53 -5.13 -15.53
C PHE A 448 -10.10 -4.15 -14.43
N VAL A 449 -11.03 -3.84 -13.52
CA VAL A 449 -10.84 -2.95 -12.36
C VAL A 449 -11.36 -3.70 -11.12
N GLY A 450 -10.48 -3.96 -10.15
CA GLY A 450 -10.84 -4.57 -8.87
C GLY A 450 -10.77 -6.09 -8.75
N GLY A 451 -10.35 -6.81 -9.79
CA GLY A 451 -9.93 -8.23 -9.74
C GLY A 451 -10.86 -9.19 -9.00
N GLY A 452 -12.16 -8.93 -9.12
CA GLY A 452 -13.27 -9.77 -8.69
C GLY A 452 -14.41 -9.58 -9.69
N ALA A 453 -15.67 -9.61 -9.24
CA ALA A 453 -16.81 -9.35 -10.12
C ALA A 453 -17.02 -7.86 -10.49
N GLY A 454 -16.16 -6.94 -10.02
CA GLY A 454 -16.33 -5.49 -10.23
C GLY A 454 -17.51 -4.89 -9.44
N GLN A 455 -17.89 -5.53 -8.32
CA GLN A 455 -19.06 -5.21 -7.52
C GLN A 455 -18.72 -5.05 -6.03
N ILE A 456 -19.44 -4.15 -5.36
CA ILE A 456 -19.35 -3.89 -3.92
C ILE A 456 -20.77 -4.00 -3.33
N ALA A 457 -20.91 -4.77 -2.26
CA ALA A 457 -22.12 -4.79 -1.44
C ALA A 457 -21.96 -3.84 -0.24
N PHE A 458 -23.02 -3.16 0.17
CA PHE A 458 -23.03 -2.21 1.29
C PHE A 458 -24.44 -2.05 1.85
N ALA A 459 -24.57 -1.58 3.10
CA ALA A 459 -25.84 -1.21 3.70
C ALA A 459 -26.18 0.26 3.40
N SER A 460 -27.45 0.57 3.13
CA SER A 460 -27.93 1.93 2.83
C SER A 460 -29.29 2.22 3.47
N THR A 461 -29.48 3.44 3.98
CA THR A 461 -30.77 3.93 4.49
C THR A 461 -31.71 4.51 3.42
N ARG A 462 -31.40 4.40 2.11
CA ARG A 462 -32.20 5.05 1.03
C ARG A 462 -33.65 4.58 0.92
N SER A 463 -33.97 3.39 1.44
CA SER A 463 -35.33 2.83 1.52
C SER A 463 -36.01 3.04 2.89
N GLY A 464 -35.42 3.85 3.78
CA GLY A 464 -35.93 4.13 5.12
C GLY A 464 -35.13 3.42 6.20
N ASN A 465 -35.41 2.13 6.42
CA ASN A 465 -34.56 1.28 7.25
C ASN A 465 -33.33 0.83 6.43
N PRO A 466 -32.16 0.57 7.06
CA PRO A 466 -31.00 0.03 6.36
C PRO A 466 -31.33 -1.24 5.56
N GLN A 467 -30.98 -1.29 4.28
CA GLN A 467 -31.03 -2.51 3.46
C GLN A 467 -29.70 -2.70 2.75
N ILE A 468 -29.41 -3.92 2.30
CA ILE A 468 -28.20 -4.22 1.55
C ILE A 468 -28.45 -3.95 0.06
N TYR A 469 -27.48 -3.27 -0.55
CA TYR A 469 -27.41 -2.97 -1.97
C TYR A 469 -26.11 -3.51 -2.55
N ILE A 470 -26.12 -3.87 -3.84
CA ILE A 470 -24.92 -4.11 -4.65
C ILE A 470 -24.82 -3.00 -5.69
N ALA A 471 -23.62 -2.43 -5.86
CA ALA A 471 -23.29 -1.54 -6.98
C ALA A 471 -22.07 -2.05 -7.76
N ASP A 472 -22.12 -1.85 -9.08
CA ASP A 472 -20.95 -1.95 -9.95
C ASP A 472 -20.01 -0.74 -9.74
N LEU A 473 -18.72 -0.86 -10.06
CA LEU A 473 -17.72 0.20 -9.83
C LEU A 473 -17.97 1.54 -10.57
N ASN A 474 -18.87 1.58 -11.55
CA ASN A 474 -19.28 2.83 -12.20
C ASN A 474 -20.27 3.65 -11.33
N GLY A 475 -20.81 3.10 -10.24
CA GLY A 475 -21.77 3.76 -9.34
C GLY A 475 -23.19 3.95 -9.91
N GLU A 476 -23.38 3.69 -11.20
CA GLU A 476 -24.68 3.75 -11.88
C GLU A 476 -25.40 2.40 -11.71
N ASN A 477 -26.56 2.40 -11.03
CA ASN A 477 -27.47 1.26 -10.79
C ASN A 477 -27.20 0.37 -9.54
N ALA A 478 -27.05 0.98 -8.37
CA ALA A 478 -27.08 0.24 -7.10
C ALA A 478 -28.44 -0.49 -6.89
N THR A 479 -28.42 -1.81 -6.83
CA THR A 479 -29.59 -2.69 -6.74
C THR A 479 -29.83 -3.16 -5.31
N GLN A 480 -31.05 -2.99 -4.80
CA GLN A 480 -31.46 -3.51 -3.47
C GLN A 480 -31.61 -5.03 -3.53
N ILE A 481 -31.05 -5.74 -2.55
CA ILE A 481 -31.12 -7.21 -2.47
C ILE A 481 -31.74 -7.74 -1.18
N THR A 482 -31.85 -6.94 -0.11
CA THR A 482 -32.68 -7.29 1.06
C THR A 482 -33.94 -6.42 1.12
N ASP A 483 -35.05 -7.01 1.55
CA ASP A 483 -36.26 -6.29 1.93
C ASP A 483 -36.78 -6.86 3.25
N VAL A 484 -36.04 -6.60 4.33
CA VAL A 484 -36.38 -7.06 5.69
C VAL A 484 -36.91 -5.91 6.53
N SER A 485 -38.06 -6.09 7.17
CA SER A 485 -38.79 -5.02 7.88
C SER A 485 -37.96 -4.29 8.94
N ASN A 486 -37.09 -5.01 9.66
CA ASN A 486 -36.25 -4.46 10.72
C ASN A 486 -34.82 -4.11 10.26
N GLY A 487 -34.59 -4.04 8.95
CA GLY A 487 -33.32 -3.67 8.31
C GLY A 487 -32.20 -4.72 8.36
N ALA A 488 -31.20 -4.55 7.49
CA ALA A 488 -30.08 -5.45 7.24
C ALA A 488 -28.75 -4.69 7.10
N CYS A 489 -27.69 -5.18 7.76
CA CYS A 489 -26.37 -4.55 7.79
C CYS A 489 -25.23 -5.58 7.86
N GLN A 490 -23.98 -5.09 7.85
CA GLN A 490 -22.75 -5.89 7.88
C GLN A 490 -22.77 -7.06 6.86
N PRO A 491 -22.97 -6.78 5.56
CA PRO A 491 -22.83 -7.79 4.52
C PRO A 491 -21.40 -8.38 4.53
N ALA A 492 -21.28 -9.69 4.37
CA ALA A 492 -20.02 -10.36 4.07
C ALA A 492 -20.23 -11.46 3.03
N TRP A 493 -19.40 -11.45 1.98
CA TRP A 493 -19.49 -12.36 0.84
C TRP A 493 -18.94 -13.75 1.14
N SER A 494 -19.62 -14.77 0.62
CA SER A 494 -19.02 -16.09 0.46
C SER A 494 -17.84 -16.03 -0.53
N PRO A 495 -16.80 -16.86 -0.39
CA PRO A 495 -15.61 -16.81 -1.26
C PRO A 495 -15.89 -17.05 -2.75
N ASP A 496 -16.98 -17.75 -3.07
CA ASP A 496 -17.48 -17.96 -4.44
C ASP A 496 -18.26 -16.76 -5.02
N GLY A 497 -18.49 -15.70 -4.24
CA GLY A 497 -19.27 -14.53 -4.65
C GLY A 497 -20.75 -14.81 -4.94
N GLN A 498 -21.31 -15.95 -4.52
CA GLN A 498 -22.70 -16.34 -4.80
C GLN A 498 -23.69 -15.99 -3.70
N ARG A 499 -23.23 -15.83 -2.45
CA ARG A 499 -24.08 -15.58 -1.28
C ARG A 499 -23.50 -14.50 -0.36
N LEU A 500 -24.37 -13.89 0.42
CA LEU A 500 -24.04 -12.96 1.48
C LEU A 500 -24.52 -13.52 2.81
N VAL A 501 -23.72 -13.37 3.87
CA VAL A 501 -24.20 -13.36 5.25
C VAL A 501 -24.38 -11.92 5.70
N PHE A 502 -25.37 -11.65 6.55
CA PHE A 502 -25.62 -10.33 7.11
C PHE A 502 -26.34 -10.39 8.46
N VAL A 503 -26.46 -9.23 9.14
CA VAL A 503 -27.13 -9.10 10.44
C VAL A 503 -28.49 -8.43 10.33
N SER A 504 -29.48 -8.94 11.06
CA SER A 504 -30.81 -8.31 11.22
C SER A 504 -31.40 -8.65 12.61
N PRO A 505 -32.12 -7.75 13.30
CA PRO A 505 -32.42 -6.36 12.94
C PRO A 505 -31.19 -5.44 12.83
N CYS A 506 -31.27 -4.46 11.94
CA CYS A 506 -30.35 -3.32 11.88
C CYS A 506 -31.11 -2.01 11.70
N ILE A 507 -30.97 -1.10 12.67
CA ILE A 507 -31.62 0.23 12.64
C ILE A 507 -30.67 1.38 12.25
N GLY A 508 -29.40 1.08 11.93
CA GLY A 508 -28.40 2.04 11.49
C GLY A 508 -26.96 1.51 11.65
N ASN A 509 -25.96 2.34 11.33
CA ASN A 509 -24.55 2.05 11.64
C ASN A 509 -24.34 2.11 13.16
N GLN A 510 -23.97 0.99 13.80
CA GLN A 510 -23.85 0.85 15.25
C GLN A 510 -22.63 0.00 15.63
N ASP A 511 -22.05 0.31 16.78
CA ASP A 511 -20.91 -0.44 17.34
C ASP A 511 -21.31 -1.80 17.95
N ILE A 512 -22.60 -1.98 18.30
CA ILE A 512 -23.15 -3.19 18.92
C ILE A 512 -24.59 -3.42 18.44
N TYR A 513 -24.86 -4.59 17.86
CA TYR A 513 -26.19 -4.98 17.38
C TYR A 513 -26.89 -5.92 18.37
N ASN A 514 -27.59 -5.32 19.34
CA ASN A 514 -28.37 -6.06 20.34
C ASN A 514 -29.53 -6.85 19.68
N ASN A 515 -29.70 -8.11 20.08
CA ASN A 515 -30.71 -9.04 19.56
C ASN A 515 -30.63 -9.33 18.04
N ALA A 516 -29.55 -8.96 17.36
CA ALA A 516 -29.33 -9.36 15.98
C ALA A 516 -29.06 -10.86 15.83
N SER A 517 -29.52 -11.39 14.70
CA SER A 517 -29.32 -12.75 14.21
C SER A 517 -28.61 -12.71 12.86
N LEU A 518 -27.97 -13.82 12.49
CA LEU A 518 -27.33 -13.97 11.19
C LEU A 518 -28.33 -14.50 10.16
N TYR A 519 -28.28 -13.97 8.95
CA TYR A 519 -29.10 -14.37 7.81
C TYR A 519 -28.21 -14.64 6.59
N LEU A 520 -28.59 -15.63 5.77
CA LEU A 520 -28.02 -15.88 4.44
C LEU A 520 -28.99 -15.43 3.35
N ILE A 521 -28.43 -14.94 2.24
CA ILE A 521 -29.16 -14.59 1.02
C ILE A 521 -28.28 -14.83 -0.20
N ASN A 522 -28.87 -15.13 -1.35
CA ASN A 522 -28.16 -15.24 -2.62
C ASN A 522 -27.84 -13.85 -3.19
N ALA A 523 -26.84 -13.76 -4.07
CA ALA A 523 -26.41 -12.52 -4.72
C ALA A 523 -27.51 -11.82 -5.56
N ASP A 524 -28.57 -12.55 -5.93
CA ASP A 524 -29.74 -12.06 -6.67
C ASP A 524 -30.91 -11.64 -5.77
N GLY A 525 -30.74 -11.67 -4.44
CA GLY A 525 -31.79 -11.39 -3.45
C GLY A 525 -32.72 -12.58 -3.16
N SER A 526 -32.53 -13.74 -3.81
CA SER A 526 -33.31 -14.94 -3.53
C SER A 526 -32.77 -15.72 -2.31
N GLY A 527 -33.50 -16.73 -1.86
CA GLY A 527 -32.99 -17.70 -0.87
C GLY A 527 -32.77 -17.16 0.55
N LEU A 528 -33.39 -16.02 0.91
CA LEU A 528 -33.30 -15.44 2.24
C LEU A 528 -33.68 -16.46 3.32
N THR A 529 -32.72 -16.79 4.20
CA THR A 529 -32.88 -17.79 5.27
C THR A 529 -32.20 -17.33 6.56
N PRO A 530 -32.80 -17.53 7.75
CA PRO A 530 -32.11 -17.33 9.01
C PRO A 530 -31.04 -18.40 9.18
N LEU A 531 -29.82 -17.97 9.51
CA LEU A 531 -28.67 -18.85 9.76
C LEU A 531 -28.55 -19.18 11.25
N ASP A 532 -28.68 -18.19 12.12
CA ASP A 532 -28.69 -18.41 13.58
C ASP A 532 -29.87 -17.67 14.23
N SER A 533 -30.88 -18.46 14.61
CA SER A 533 -32.10 -17.99 15.29
C SER A 533 -31.93 -17.80 16.81
N SER A 534 -30.75 -18.05 17.38
CA SER A 534 -30.52 -17.81 18.81
C SER A 534 -30.39 -16.29 19.07
N PRO A 535 -31.16 -15.71 20.01
CA PRO A 535 -31.14 -14.28 20.32
C PRO A 535 -29.86 -13.94 21.11
N GLY A 536 -28.74 -13.90 20.40
CA GLY A 536 -27.41 -13.70 20.95
C GLY A 536 -26.82 -12.32 20.76
N GLY A 537 -27.43 -11.45 19.95
CA GLY A 537 -26.79 -10.21 19.50
C GLY A 537 -25.54 -10.52 18.70
N ASN A 538 -25.74 -11.11 17.51
CA ASN A 538 -24.70 -11.57 16.61
C ASN A 538 -24.31 -10.46 15.62
N PHE A 539 -23.02 -10.17 15.50
CA PHE A 539 -22.49 -9.15 14.60
C PHE A 539 -21.04 -9.45 14.16
N ASP A 540 -20.49 -8.63 13.29
CA ASP A 540 -19.19 -8.80 12.61
C ASP A 540 -19.02 -10.17 11.91
N PRO A 541 -19.98 -10.63 11.07
CA PRO A 541 -19.87 -11.94 10.43
C PRO A 541 -18.82 -11.93 9.31
N VAL A 542 -17.99 -12.97 9.26
CA VAL A 542 -16.99 -13.19 8.19
C VAL A 542 -16.94 -14.67 7.78
N TRP A 543 -16.85 -14.91 6.47
CA TRP A 543 -16.68 -16.26 5.93
C TRP A 543 -15.24 -16.75 6.07
N SER A 544 -15.06 -18.05 6.30
CA SER A 544 -13.76 -18.70 6.11
C SER A 544 -13.37 -18.72 4.63
N PRO A 545 -12.07 -18.70 4.28
CA PRO A 545 -11.63 -18.67 2.87
C PRO A 545 -12.07 -19.87 2.02
N ASP A 546 -12.34 -21.01 2.65
CA ASP A 546 -12.88 -22.22 2.01
C ASP A 546 -14.42 -22.22 1.86
N GLY A 547 -15.10 -21.22 2.42
CA GLY A 547 -16.55 -21.07 2.41
C GLY A 547 -17.33 -22.04 3.30
N SER A 548 -16.66 -22.85 4.13
CA SER A 548 -17.31 -23.89 4.94
C SER A 548 -17.84 -23.39 6.29
N MET A 549 -17.30 -22.28 6.81
CA MET A 549 -17.63 -21.71 8.12
C MET A 549 -17.90 -20.20 8.06
N ILE A 550 -18.63 -19.71 9.05
CA ILE A 550 -18.78 -18.29 9.36
C ILE A 550 -18.30 -18.06 10.79
N ALA A 551 -17.42 -17.09 10.98
CA ALA A 551 -17.02 -16.57 12.28
C ALA A 551 -17.75 -15.26 12.56
N PHE A 552 -18.07 -14.97 13.81
CA PHE A 552 -18.85 -13.78 14.20
C PHE A 552 -18.66 -13.45 15.68
N THR A 553 -18.91 -12.19 16.05
CA THR A 553 -19.05 -11.72 17.43
C THR A 553 -20.45 -12.04 17.95
N SER A 554 -20.60 -12.45 19.21
CA SER A 554 -21.90 -12.63 19.86
C SER A 554 -21.87 -12.20 21.33
N LEU A 555 -22.99 -11.65 21.81
CA LEU A 555 -23.24 -11.32 23.23
C LEU A 555 -23.89 -12.46 24.03
N ARG A 556 -24.10 -13.65 23.43
CA ARG A 556 -24.86 -14.76 24.05
C ARG A 556 -24.35 -15.26 25.40
N THR A 557 -23.10 -14.98 25.76
CA THR A 557 -22.47 -15.30 27.06
C THR A 557 -22.58 -14.17 28.08
N GLY A 558 -23.21 -13.05 27.73
CA GLY A 558 -23.27 -11.83 28.54
C GLY A 558 -22.11 -10.85 28.31
N GLN A 559 -21.12 -11.21 27.48
CA GLN A 559 -20.04 -10.33 27.00
C GLN A 559 -19.73 -10.66 25.54
N MET A 560 -19.02 -9.77 24.83
CA MET A 560 -18.63 -10.03 23.43
C MET A 560 -17.56 -11.12 23.38
N GLU A 561 -17.88 -12.21 22.68
CA GLU A 561 -16.95 -13.29 22.35
C GLU A 561 -17.10 -13.70 20.88
N ILE A 562 -16.06 -14.33 20.34
CA ILE A 562 -16.03 -14.84 18.97
C ILE A 562 -16.53 -16.29 18.95
N PHE A 563 -17.42 -16.57 18.01
CA PHE A 563 -17.98 -17.88 17.72
C PHE A 563 -17.74 -18.23 16.25
N THR A 564 -17.78 -19.52 15.95
CA THR A 564 -17.91 -20.04 14.58
C THR A 564 -19.10 -20.96 14.46
N LEU A 565 -19.63 -21.11 13.25
CA LEU A 565 -20.57 -22.16 12.87
C LEU A 565 -20.25 -22.65 11.46
N ARG A 566 -20.67 -23.87 11.12
CA ARG A 566 -20.62 -24.36 9.75
C ARG A 566 -21.83 -23.87 8.95
N VAL A 567 -21.61 -23.59 7.67
CA VAL A 567 -22.64 -23.07 6.76
C VAL A 567 -23.68 -24.15 6.40
N ASP A 568 -23.29 -25.43 6.42
CA ASP A 568 -24.15 -26.59 6.13
C ASP A 568 -24.87 -27.16 7.37
N ASP A 569 -24.33 -26.90 8.56
CA ASP A 569 -24.94 -27.23 9.85
C ASP A 569 -24.92 -26.00 10.78
N PRO A 570 -25.96 -25.15 10.74
CA PRO A 570 -26.01 -23.96 11.60
C PRO A 570 -26.19 -24.26 13.09
N THR A 571 -26.41 -25.54 13.48
CA THR A 571 -26.45 -25.95 14.89
C THR A 571 -25.04 -26.19 15.46
N SER A 572 -24.01 -26.30 14.62
CA SER A 572 -22.61 -26.54 14.98
C SER A 572 -21.88 -25.37 15.66
N ILE A 573 -22.60 -24.47 16.32
CA ILE A 573 -22.06 -23.25 16.91
C ILE A 573 -21.01 -23.58 17.98
N LYS A 574 -19.76 -23.14 17.75
CA LYS A 574 -18.61 -23.32 18.64
C LYS A 574 -18.13 -21.96 19.15
N GLN A 575 -17.91 -21.85 20.46
CA GLN A 575 -17.21 -20.72 21.04
C GLN A 575 -15.70 -20.83 20.78
N ILE A 576 -15.08 -19.76 20.27
CA ILE A 576 -13.64 -19.70 19.97
C ILE A 576 -12.89 -18.96 21.07
N THR A 577 -13.40 -17.83 21.56
CA THR A 577 -12.80 -17.07 22.67
C THR A 577 -13.63 -17.21 23.95
N SER A 578 -12.95 -17.33 25.08
CA SER A 578 -13.54 -17.41 26.42
C SER A 578 -12.74 -16.53 27.38
N GLY A 579 -12.92 -15.22 27.24
CA GLY A 579 -12.25 -14.23 28.07
C GLY A 579 -12.64 -14.33 29.54
N ALA A 580 -11.76 -13.82 30.41
CA ALA A 580 -12.18 -13.49 31.78
C ALA A 580 -13.29 -12.42 31.75
N GLN A 581 -14.03 -12.25 32.84
CA GLN A 581 -15.06 -11.21 32.91
C GLN A 581 -14.49 -9.83 32.54
N ARG A 582 -15.22 -9.11 31.67
CA ARG A 582 -14.83 -7.80 31.11
C ARG A 582 -13.64 -7.83 30.14
N VAL A 583 -13.21 -9.01 29.69
CA VAL A 583 -12.31 -9.17 28.54
C VAL A 583 -13.15 -9.50 27.32
N GLU A 584 -13.48 -8.49 26.54
CA GLU A 584 -14.35 -8.60 25.35
C GLU A 584 -13.51 -8.87 24.09
N SER A 585 -13.90 -9.88 23.30
CA SER A 585 -13.27 -10.28 22.03
C SER A 585 -14.26 -10.11 20.88
N ARG A 586 -13.89 -9.38 19.81
CA ARG A 586 -14.79 -9.12 18.67
C ARG A 586 -14.05 -8.86 17.35
N MET A 587 -14.82 -8.60 16.29
CA MET A 587 -14.36 -8.27 14.94
C MET A 587 -13.32 -9.27 14.40
N PRO A 588 -13.68 -10.57 14.29
CA PRO A 588 -12.80 -11.57 13.70
C PRO A 588 -12.56 -11.30 12.20
N SER A 589 -11.35 -11.55 11.73
CA SER A 589 -11.01 -11.64 10.31
C SER A 589 -10.06 -12.81 10.10
N TRP A 590 -10.41 -13.70 9.16
CA TRP A 590 -9.62 -14.87 8.82
C TRP A 590 -8.34 -14.49 8.07
N SER A 591 -7.25 -15.22 8.33
CA SER A 591 -6.10 -15.23 7.42
C SER A 591 -6.48 -15.87 6.09
N PRO A 592 -5.84 -15.53 4.95
CA PRO A 592 -6.22 -16.05 3.63
C PRO A 592 -6.09 -17.57 3.47
N ASP A 593 -5.25 -18.21 4.28
CA ASP A 593 -5.07 -19.66 4.36
C ASP A 593 -6.07 -20.35 5.31
N GLY A 594 -6.92 -19.59 6.00
CA GLY A 594 -7.87 -20.08 6.99
C GLY A 594 -7.26 -20.57 8.31
N SER A 595 -5.95 -20.45 8.52
CA SER A 595 -5.27 -21.05 9.68
C SER A 595 -5.38 -20.22 10.97
N LYS A 596 -5.66 -18.90 10.86
CA LYS A 596 -5.63 -17.94 11.97
C LYS A 596 -6.76 -16.92 11.88
N PHE A 597 -7.06 -16.31 13.03
CA PHE A 597 -7.85 -15.09 13.14
C PHE A 597 -6.96 -13.92 13.56
N VAL A 598 -7.14 -12.77 12.94
CA VAL A 598 -6.91 -11.49 13.61
C VAL A 598 -8.24 -11.03 14.21
N TYR A 599 -8.19 -10.38 15.37
CA TYR A 599 -9.37 -9.90 16.08
C TYR A 599 -8.98 -8.78 17.05
N VAL A 600 -9.96 -8.17 17.73
CA VAL A 600 -9.69 -7.15 18.76
C VAL A 600 -10.13 -7.60 20.14
N VAL A 601 -9.30 -7.30 21.13
CA VAL A 601 -9.55 -7.62 22.55
C VAL A 601 -9.48 -6.36 23.38
N LYS A 602 -10.50 -6.16 24.22
CA LYS A 602 -10.56 -5.08 25.22
C LYS A 602 -10.21 -5.64 26.59
N ARG A 603 -9.25 -5.01 27.27
CA ARG A 603 -8.85 -5.39 28.64
C ARG A 603 -8.93 -4.23 29.63
N VAL A 604 -8.49 -3.03 29.22
CA VAL A 604 -8.44 -1.83 30.08
C VAL A 604 -9.14 -0.68 29.36
N GLY A 605 -10.45 -0.84 29.14
CA GLY A 605 -11.33 0.16 28.51
C GLY A 605 -11.21 0.28 26.99
N VAL A 606 -10.03 0.03 26.41
CA VAL A 606 -9.74 0.11 24.97
C VAL A 606 -9.52 -1.25 24.33
N TYR A 607 -9.87 -1.36 23.05
CA TYR A 607 -9.55 -2.50 22.18
C TYR A 607 -8.14 -2.39 21.60
N GLN A 608 -7.48 -3.53 21.42
CA GLN A 608 -6.15 -3.67 20.80
C GLN A 608 -6.15 -4.90 19.89
N ILE A 609 -5.25 -4.96 18.90
CA ILE A 609 -5.21 -6.06 17.91
C ILE A 609 -4.51 -7.32 18.46
N TRP A 610 -5.17 -8.47 18.32
CA TRP A 610 -4.70 -9.81 18.71
C TRP A 610 -4.73 -10.76 17.51
N ILE A 611 -3.91 -11.82 17.55
CA ILE A 611 -3.99 -12.98 16.64
C ILE A 611 -4.24 -14.25 17.46
N MET A 612 -4.89 -15.24 16.87
CA MET A 612 -5.02 -16.60 17.39
C MET A 612 -5.09 -17.61 16.24
N ASN A 613 -4.90 -18.89 16.53
CA ASN A 613 -5.24 -19.95 15.59
C ASN A 613 -6.76 -20.05 15.38
N ALA A 614 -7.18 -20.58 14.23
CA ALA A 614 -8.58 -20.77 13.88
C ALA A 614 -9.38 -21.64 14.89
N ASP A 615 -8.68 -22.48 15.68
CA ASP A 615 -9.29 -23.31 16.72
C ASP A 615 -9.51 -22.58 18.06
N GLY A 616 -8.94 -21.38 18.23
CA GLY A 616 -8.95 -20.54 19.44
C GLY A 616 -7.64 -20.55 20.25
N THR A 617 -6.62 -21.31 19.82
CA THR A 617 -5.33 -21.44 20.53
C THR A 617 -4.31 -20.34 20.19
N GLU A 618 -3.20 -20.29 20.92
CA GLU A 618 -2.06 -19.36 20.67
C GLU A 618 -2.41 -17.86 20.65
N GLN A 619 -3.42 -17.45 21.43
CA GLN A 619 -3.87 -16.06 21.54
C GLN A 619 -2.73 -15.10 21.95
N THR A 620 -2.35 -14.21 21.05
CA THR A 620 -1.14 -13.38 21.16
C THR A 620 -1.37 -11.93 20.73
N GLN A 621 -0.65 -11.01 21.37
CA GLN A 621 -0.45 -9.59 21.03
C GLN A 621 1.03 -9.45 20.57
N ILE A 622 1.46 -8.87 19.44
CA ILE A 622 0.85 -7.95 18.44
C ILE A 622 0.47 -6.58 19.03
N ILE A 623 -0.56 -5.84 18.59
CA ILE A 623 -0.55 -4.38 18.72
C ILE A 623 -0.82 -3.89 20.15
N ARG A 624 0.05 -3.02 20.65
CA ARG A 624 -0.04 -2.34 21.95
C ARG A 624 -0.12 -0.81 21.79
N SER A 625 -1.28 -0.32 21.35
CA SER A 625 -1.56 1.13 21.17
C SER A 625 -1.68 1.94 22.49
N GLY A 626 -1.43 1.31 23.65
CA GLY A 626 -1.62 1.93 24.97
C GLY A 626 -3.10 2.11 25.32
N ILE A 627 -3.40 3.05 26.22
CA ILE A 627 -4.77 3.38 26.67
C ILE A 627 -5.35 4.66 26.06
N ALA A 628 -4.55 5.39 25.27
CA ALA A 628 -4.96 6.64 24.63
C ALA A 628 -5.76 6.40 23.33
N TYR A 629 -5.64 5.19 22.76
CA TYR A 629 -6.22 4.80 21.48
C TYR A 629 -6.96 3.47 21.61
N THR A 630 -7.95 3.27 20.75
CA THR A 630 -8.65 1.99 20.58
C THR A 630 -8.55 1.56 19.12
N ASP A 631 -8.21 0.29 18.92
CA ASP A 631 -8.02 -0.34 17.61
C ASP A 631 -9.24 -1.22 17.26
N TYR A 632 -9.68 -1.22 16.00
CA TYR A 632 -10.92 -1.89 15.53
C TYR A 632 -10.85 -2.19 14.03
N ASN A 633 -11.80 -2.99 13.53
CA ASN A 633 -11.88 -3.41 12.12
C ASN A 633 -10.57 -3.96 11.52
N PRO A 634 -9.93 -4.98 12.12
CA PRO A 634 -8.75 -5.57 11.53
C PRO A 634 -9.12 -6.41 10.31
N ALA A 635 -8.39 -6.23 9.21
CA ALA A 635 -8.55 -6.94 7.96
C ALA A 635 -7.20 -7.43 7.44
N TRP A 636 -7.11 -8.74 7.16
CA TRP A 636 -5.95 -9.31 6.47
C TRP A 636 -5.86 -8.83 5.02
N SER A 637 -4.64 -8.65 4.53
CA SER A 637 -4.38 -8.58 3.10
C SER A 637 -4.66 -9.95 2.46
N PRO A 638 -5.15 -10.02 1.20
CA PRO A 638 -5.33 -11.28 0.48
C PRO A 638 -4.05 -12.11 0.30
N ARG A 639 -2.86 -11.55 0.56
CA ARG A 639 -1.56 -12.24 0.48
C ARG A 639 -1.07 -12.83 1.81
N GLY A 640 -1.69 -12.47 2.95
CA GLY A 640 -1.28 -12.99 4.26
C GLY A 640 -0.04 -12.30 4.87
N ASP A 641 0.39 -11.16 4.33
CA ASP A 641 1.59 -10.44 4.75
C ASP A 641 1.32 -9.25 5.68
N LEU A 642 0.15 -8.62 5.53
CA LEU A 642 -0.26 -7.40 6.22
C LEU A 642 -1.63 -7.55 6.88
N ILE A 643 -1.82 -6.80 7.96
CA ILE A 643 -3.11 -6.53 8.59
C ILE A 643 -3.29 -5.03 8.58
N LEU A 644 -4.38 -4.55 7.98
CA LEU A 644 -4.86 -3.17 8.16
C LEU A 644 -5.87 -3.12 9.29
N PHE A 645 -5.99 -1.99 9.97
CA PHE A 645 -7.01 -1.76 11.00
C PHE A 645 -7.30 -0.26 11.16
N ASN A 646 -8.44 0.07 11.74
CA ASN A 646 -8.75 1.44 12.16
C ASN A 646 -8.30 1.71 13.60
N GLN A 647 -7.83 2.93 13.86
CA GLN A 647 -7.48 3.40 15.20
C GLN A 647 -8.10 4.78 15.45
N ARG A 648 -8.69 4.98 16.63
CA ARG A 648 -9.19 6.30 17.07
C ARG A 648 -8.82 6.59 18.52
N CYS A 649 -8.87 7.86 18.88
CA CYS A 649 -8.61 8.31 20.25
C CYS A 649 -9.69 7.77 21.21
N ALA A 650 -9.28 7.27 22.36
CA ALA A 650 -10.17 6.55 23.28
C ALA A 650 -11.06 7.47 24.14
N THR A 651 -10.60 8.71 24.41
CA THR A 651 -11.23 9.63 25.38
C THR A 651 -11.55 11.01 24.80
N THR A 652 -11.09 11.30 23.59
CA THR A 652 -11.28 12.57 22.89
C THR A 652 -11.75 12.31 21.46
N PHE A 653 -12.48 13.26 20.86
CA PHE A 653 -12.80 13.16 19.45
C PHE A 653 -11.52 13.35 18.61
N CYS A 654 -11.22 12.38 17.75
CA CYS A 654 -10.30 12.54 16.64
C CYS A 654 -10.74 11.64 15.49
N ASN A 655 -10.47 12.08 14.26
CA ASN A 655 -10.85 11.32 13.08
C ASN A 655 -10.10 9.97 13.04
N PRO A 656 -10.74 8.91 12.54
CA PRO A 656 -10.18 7.57 12.50
C PRO A 656 -8.94 7.54 11.60
N TYR A 657 -7.89 6.88 12.08
CA TYR A 657 -6.66 6.63 11.35
C TYR A 657 -6.69 5.24 10.74
N LEU A 658 -6.24 5.13 9.49
CA LEU A 658 -5.88 3.84 8.92
C LEU A 658 -4.48 3.46 9.41
N MET A 659 -4.36 2.26 9.98
CA MET A 659 -3.14 1.69 10.51
C MET A 659 -2.80 0.40 9.77
N SER A 660 -1.52 0.03 9.75
CA SER A 660 -1.01 -1.23 9.22
C SER A 660 -0.06 -1.90 10.20
N THR A 661 0.03 -3.23 10.11
CA THR A 661 1.07 -4.04 10.76
C THR A 661 1.41 -5.23 9.89
N SER A 662 2.60 -5.79 10.03
CA SER A 662 2.89 -7.10 9.47
C SER A 662 2.07 -8.16 10.21
N ALA A 663 1.60 -9.15 9.46
CA ALA A 663 1.01 -10.36 10.02
C ALA A 663 2.09 -11.34 10.53
N THR A 664 3.23 -11.37 9.84
CA THR A 664 4.30 -12.35 10.02
C THR A 664 5.45 -11.84 10.88
N ASP A 665 5.88 -10.59 10.71
CA ASP A 665 6.87 -9.97 11.59
C ASP A 665 6.23 -9.51 12.91
N ARG A 666 6.91 -9.83 14.02
CA ARG A 666 6.53 -9.50 15.40
C ARG A 666 7.58 -8.67 16.12
N SER A 667 8.55 -8.12 15.38
CA SER A 667 9.62 -7.25 15.90
C SER A 667 9.10 -5.93 16.49
N SER A 668 7.95 -5.45 16.01
CA SER A 668 7.24 -4.27 16.52
C SER A 668 5.89 -4.65 17.11
N GLU A 669 5.60 -4.11 18.29
CA GLU A 669 4.26 -4.15 18.90
C GLU A 669 3.46 -2.85 18.62
N GLN A 670 3.95 -1.98 17.75
CA GLN A 670 3.26 -0.75 17.33
C GLN A 670 2.85 -0.83 15.86
N GLY A 671 1.58 -0.49 15.59
CA GLY A 671 1.08 -0.34 14.23
C GLY A 671 1.58 0.95 13.60
N LEU A 672 1.83 0.92 12.30
CA LEU A 672 2.27 2.05 11.51
C LEU A 672 1.04 2.80 10.96
N ARG A 673 1.02 4.13 11.09
CA ARG A 673 -0.06 4.93 10.52
C ARG A 673 0.10 5.06 9.01
N VAL A 674 -0.90 4.63 8.25
CA VAL A 674 -0.94 4.80 6.79
C VAL A 674 -1.23 6.27 6.48
N GLN A 675 -0.27 6.95 5.86
CA GLN A 675 -0.35 8.39 5.61
C GLN A 675 -1.14 8.69 4.33
N LEU A 676 -2.48 8.71 4.46
CA LEU A 676 -3.40 9.15 3.42
C LEU A 676 -3.95 10.53 3.77
N ASN A 677 -4.06 11.42 2.78
CA ASN A 677 -4.68 12.74 2.95
C ASN A 677 -6.21 12.63 2.85
N LEU A 678 -6.80 11.90 3.79
CA LEU A 678 -8.24 11.66 3.89
C LEU A 678 -8.76 12.25 5.20
N ALA A 679 -9.90 12.94 5.16
CA ALA A 679 -10.54 13.48 6.34
C ALA A 679 -11.14 12.37 7.23
N TYR A 680 -11.64 11.29 6.62
CA TYR A 680 -12.29 10.17 7.28
C TYR A 680 -12.05 8.89 6.47
N ILE A 681 -11.82 7.77 7.17
CA ILE A 681 -11.69 6.44 6.58
C ILE A 681 -12.01 5.38 7.64
N GLU A 682 -13.11 4.63 7.46
CA GLU A 682 -13.49 3.49 8.31
C GLU A 682 -13.98 2.29 7.48
N ASN A 683 -14.21 1.16 8.17
CA ASN A 683 -14.80 -0.07 7.62
C ASN A 683 -14.18 -0.45 6.26
N ILE A 684 -12.85 -0.55 6.28
CA ILE A 684 -12.06 -0.91 5.10
C ILE A 684 -12.26 -2.38 4.72
N ALA A 685 -12.36 -2.66 3.41
CA ALA A 685 -12.25 -4.01 2.87
C ALA A 685 -11.35 -4.04 1.64
N TYR A 686 -10.45 -5.03 1.59
CA TYR A 686 -9.62 -5.31 0.42
C TYR A 686 -10.45 -5.86 -0.74
N SER A 687 -10.11 -5.48 -1.97
CA SER A 687 -10.55 -6.23 -3.15
C SER A 687 -9.88 -7.61 -3.19
N PRO A 688 -10.48 -8.63 -3.84
CA PRO A 688 -9.97 -10.00 -3.84
C PRO A 688 -8.53 -10.12 -4.39
N ASP A 689 -8.18 -9.27 -5.36
CA ASP A 689 -6.84 -9.17 -5.95
C ASP A 689 -5.81 -8.44 -5.06
N GLY A 690 -6.26 -7.79 -3.98
CA GLY A 690 -5.44 -6.98 -3.09
C GLY A 690 -4.93 -5.66 -3.70
N PHE A 691 -5.49 -5.19 -4.82
CA PHE A 691 -5.07 -3.93 -5.45
C PHE A 691 -5.84 -2.70 -4.94
N TYR A 692 -7.08 -2.87 -4.47
CA TYR A 692 -7.97 -1.80 -4.03
C TYR A 692 -8.44 -1.98 -2.57
N LEU A 693 -8.84 -0.86 -1.97
CA LEU A 693 -9.59 -0.78 -0.73
C LEU A 693 -10.93 -0.12 -1.04
N THR A 694 -12.03 -0.69 -0.55
CA THR A 694 -13.30 0.04 -0.36
C THR A 694 -13.38 0.48 1.10
N TYR A 695 -14.05 1.59 1.38
CA TYR A 695 -14.12 2.19 2.71
C TYR A 695 -15.25 3.21 2.84
N GLU A 696 -15.63 3.49 4.09
CA GLU A 696 -16.53 4.58 4.46
C GLU A 696 -15.78 5.91 4.52
N GLY A 697 -16.31 6.92 3.83
CA GLY A 697 -15.80 8.28 3.83
C GLY A 697 -16.93 9.32 3.93
N VAL A 698 -16.58 10.56 4.25
CA VAL A 698 -17.55 11.66 4.28
C VAL A 698 -17.88 12.12 2.85
N GLY A 699 -19.16 12.02 2.50
CA GLY A 699 -19.77 12.54 1.28
C GLY A 699 -20.00 14.06 1.30
N GLU A 700 -20.33 14.62 0.15
CA GLU A 700 -20.49 16.09 -0.02
C GLU A 700 -21.64 16.69 0.79
N ALA A 701 -22.68 15.89 1.09
CA ALA A 701 -23.80 16.32 1.93
C ALA A 701 -23.55 16.11 3.44
N GLY A 702 -22.35 15.68 3.84
CA GLY A 702 -22.02 15.32 5.22
C GLY A 702 -22.56 13.95 5.65
N ASN A 703 -23.12 13.16 4.72
CA ASN A 703 -23.45 11.75 4.91
C ASN A 703 -22.19 10.87 4.83
N ILE A 704 -22.29 9.63 5.28
CA ILE A 704 -21.30 8.60 4.95
C ILE A 704 -21.63 8.03 3.57
N ASP A 705 -20.61 7.97 2.72
CA ASP A 705 -20.62 7.39 1.39
C ASP A 705 -19.54 6.30 1.29
N ILE A 706 -19.75 5.37 0.36
CA ILE A 706 -18.75 4.38 -0.01
C ILE A 706 -17.78 4.99 -1.02
N PHE A 707 -16.49 4.83 -0.75
CA PHE A 707 -15.40 5.17 -1.65
C PHE A 707 -14.57 3.93 -1.92
N TYR A 708 -13.91 3.89 -3.07
CA TYR A 708 -12.80 2.96 -3.29
C TYR A 708 -11.56 3.70 -3.80
N MET A 709 -10.40 3.09 -3.60
CA MET A 709 -9.10 3.59 -4.03
C MET A 709 -8.12 2.43 -4.17
N THR A 710 -7.00 2.60 -4.86
CA THR A 710 -5.89 1.63 -4.77
C THR A 710 -5.37 1.55 -3.34
N VAL A 711 -4.79 0.42 -2.93
CA VAL A 711 -4.14 0.28 -1.59
C VAL A 711 -3.06 1.34 -1.34
N SER A 712 -2.48 1.93 -2.40
CA SER A 712 -1.53 3.05 -2.32
C SER A 712 -2.15 4.43 -2.04
N GLY A 713 -3.48 4.53 -1.93
CA GLY A 713 -4.21 5.81 -1.83
C GLY A 713 -4.33 6.59 -3.14
N GLY A 714 -3.94 5.99 -4.28
CA GLY A 714 -4.20 6.51 -5.62
C GLY A 714 -5.60 6.15 -6.13
N ASP A 715 -6.05 6.87 -7.16
CA ASP A 715 -7.29 6.59 -7.91
C ASP A 715 -8.54 6.45 -7.01
N ARG A 716 -8.70 7.40 -6.09
CA ARG A 716 -9.88 7.51 -5.23
C ARG A 716 -11.11 7.86 -6.06
N VAL A 717 -12.12 7.01 -5.98
CA VAL A 717 -13.45 7.18 -6.58
C VAL A 717 -14.51 7.16 -5.49
N ARG A 718 -15.53 8.02 -5.61
CA ARG A 718 -16.75 8.00 -4.81
C ARG A 718 -17.73 7.07 -5.52
N LEU A 719 -18.12 5.97 -4.87
CA LEU A 719 -19.02 4.97 -5.44
C LEU A 719 -20.48 5.40 -5.30
N THR A 720 -20.84 5.92 -4.12
CA THR A 720 -22.21 6.34 -3.80
C THR A 720 -22.33 7.86 -3.74
N THR A 721 -23.46 8.37 -4.24
CA THR A 721 -23.72 9.82 -4.37
C THR A 721 -25.11 10.23 -3.86
N ASP A 722 -25.88 9.27 -3.35
CA ASP A 722 -27.16 9.54 -2.69
C ASP A 722 -26.95 10.27 -1.36
N ARG A 723 -28.02 10.83 -0.78
CA ARG A 723 -27.96 11.56 0.51
C ARG A 723 -28.22 10.69 1.74
N SER A 724 -28.54 9.41 1.54
CA SER A 724 -28.64 8.41 2.60
C SER A 724 -27.27 8.12 3.26
N GLN A 725 -27.31 7.37 4.36
CA GLN A 725 -26.09 6.84 4.97
C GLN A 725 -25.78 5.49 4.31
N ASP A 726 -24.64 5.40 3.63
CA ASP A 726 -24.13 4.17 3.02
C ASP A 726 -22.90 3.68 3.81
N PHE A 727 -22.89 2.42 4.25
CA PHE A 727 -21.91 1.90 5.21
C PHE A 727 -21.72 0.37 5.12
N HIS A 728 -20.71 -0.17 5.82
CA HIS A 728 -20.24 -1.55 5.74
C HIS A 728 -19.97 -2.09 4.32
N PRO A 729 -19.05 -1.46 3.55
CA PRO A 729 -18.76 -1.90 2.19
C PRO A 729 -17.87 -3.15 2.14
N VAL A 730 -18.25 -4.13 1.30
CA VAL A 730 -17.46 -5.35 1.04
C VAL A 730 -17.40 -5.67 -0.45
N TRP A 731 -16.23 -6.08 -0.93
CA TRP A 731 -16.02 -6.47 -2.32
C TRP A 731 -16.61 -7.84 -2.62
N ARG A 732 -17.27 -7.98 -3.78
CA ARG A 732 -17.71 -9.28 -4.31
C ARG A 732 -16.52 -10.03 -4.93
N PRO A 733 -16.19 -11.25 -4.45
CA PRO A 733 -15.24 -12.14 -5.10
C PRO A 733 -15.59 -12.40 -6.57
N GLY A 734 -14.58 -12.58 -7.41
CA GLY A 734 -14.78 -13.12 -8.75
C GLY A 734 -14.90 -14.64 -8.69
N ASN A 735 -15.59 -15.25 -9.66
CA ASN A 735 -15.46 -16.70 -9.85
C ASN A 735 -14.00 -17.04 -10.20
N PRO A 736 -13.41 -18.09 -9.59
CA PRO A 736 -12.07 -18.57 -9.94
C PRO A 736 -11.98 -19.19 -11.34
#